data_AF-A0A7X6DIU4-F1
#
_entry.id   AF-A0A7X6DIU4-F1
#
_cell.length_a   1.000
_cell.length_b   1.000
_cell.length_c   1.000
_cell.angle_alpha   90.00
_cell.angle_beta   90.00
_cell.angle_gamma   90.00
#
_symmetry.space_group_name_H-M   'P 1'
#
loop_
_entity.id
_entity.type
_entity.pdbx_description
1 polymer ?
#
loop_
_entity_poly.entity_id
_entity_poly.type
_entity_poly.pdbx_seq_one_letter_code
_entity_poly.pdbx_strand_id
1 'polypeptide(L)'
;MSEVHSGRPAVLPAAGPARAVIDGIFRKANDEGRSSLFEHEVYRLLAAAGIGSTPRHEVIAAGAQPSDELLASFPGSRVVVKVVSSSIAHKSDVGGVAVVAKESAAVQAACRKMAGLADSEGVMVTEFVQADAAGVGSELLVGLRNTRDFGMVITAGIGGVDTELLAGSARRGQAVVSASTALTTAEEFLELFKPTIGYRRLAGLTRGGRRLVTDEALVQCFGGFMALANSLSQGNPETDFTVEELEVNPFTCSGGSLVALDGLCRIARPQPVRPPRPQAKIDKLLHPASIGVMGASATRMNFGRIVLKNIIASGYDRSRLLVINPDGQEVDGARCATSLGALEQKLDLLILAVTADVAFKVVDEVIRTDAAESVLLIPGGMGETEASREPARRMLETIDNARREGRGPVFAGANCLGIISHPGNFDSWFIPEERLPRTQKKAKRTSALISQSGAFLVTRLSKNPWLDPAYMVAIGNQNDMTHGDLIESFAANPEIRVIGAYVEGFKDLDGLAVARAVRKATLAGKQVVIFKNAQSAAGGKAAMGHTASIAGDYEVCNAVLTQAGALIASDVSEFSDLFYLSDCMADKVVGGKRLGALSGAGYDTVAMADSAQVGDFSMSLAAISPSTRDRFMTILAAKKLDAIMEVRNPFDINPGADDEVHQLCIEAMAAEPDVDAVVAGLDPTSPVVRSLKQSARPGFDIDSPESIVQTLPKVVAASRKPIVGVIDGGALFDPMADKLMEQGVCIFRSSERATRALVRYTEARLRAARLRGEPAAGAQGL
;
A
#
# COMPACT_ATOMS: atom_id res chain seq x y z
N MET A 1 -19.94 22.28 10.89
CA MET A 1 -19.30 21.99 12.20
C MET A 1 -19.94 20.74 12.75
N SER A 2 -19.30 19.60 12.54
CA SER A 2 -19.49 18.39 13.33
C SER A 2 -18.09 17.91 13.65
N GLU A 3 -17.83 17.67 14.94
CA GLU A 3 -16.56 17.17 15.43
C GLU A 3 -16.16 15.94 14.63
N VAL A 4 -14.97 15.98 14.03
CA VAL A 4 -14.31 14.81 13.46
C VAL A 4 -14.21 13.81 14.60
N HIS A 5 -15.10 12.80 14.60
CA HIS A 5 -15.04 11.70 15.54
C HIS A 5 -13.60 11.19 15.51
N SER A 6 -12.90 11.31 16.64
CA SER A 6 -11.68 10.56 16.90
C SER A 6 -12.10 9.09 17.04
N GLY A 7 -12.44 8.47 15.90
CA GLY A 7 -12.96 7.12 15.78
C GLY A 7 -11.88 6.14 16.18
N ARG A 8 -11.74 5.88 17.47
CA ARG A 8 -11.00 4.71 17.92
C ARG A 8 -11.70 3.49 17.30
N PRO A 9 -10.94 2.52 16.76
CA PRO A 9 -11.51 1.27 16.29
C PRO A 9 -12.41 0.67 17.38
N ALA A 10 -13.57 0.14 17.01
CA ALA A 10 -14.49 -0.46 17.98
C ALA A 10 -13.79 -1.62 18.71
N VAL A 11 -13.97 -1.71 20.03
CA VAL A 11 -13.44 -2.76 20.90
C VAL A 11 -14.54 -3.15 21.89
N LEU A 12 -14.78 -4.45 22.08
CA LEU A 12 -15.62 -4.95 23.16
C LEU A 12 -14.97 -4.67 24.53
N PRO A 13 -15.75 -4.24 25.55
CA PRO A 13 -15.24 -4.07 26.90
C PRO A 13 -14.54 -5.34 27.40
N ALA A 14 -13.32 -5.20 27.93
CA ALA A 14 -12.53 -6.32 28.44
C ALA A 14 -13.22 -7.06 29.60
N ALA A 15 -14.01 -6.34 30.39
CA ALA A 15 -14.91 -6.89 31.38
C ALA A 15 -16.36 -6.60 30.99
N GLY A 16 -17.13 -7.65 30.70
CA GLY A 16 -18.54 -7.54 30.34
C GLY A 16 -19.17 -8.91 30.05
N PRO A 17 -20.52 -9.00 30.06
CA PRO A 17 -21.22 -10.27 29.87
C PRO A 17 -20.91 -10.91 28.51
N ALA A 18 -20.79 -10.11 27.45
CA ALA A 18 -20.40 -10.58 26.12
C ALA A 18 -19.01 -11.23 26.12
N ARG A 19 -18.01 -10.54 26.70
CA ARG A 19 -16.63 -11.02 26.75
C ARG A 19 -16.49 -12.28 27.61
N ALA A 20 -17.20 -12.36 28.74
CA ALA A 20 -17.21 -13.55 29.58
C ALA A 20 -17.73 -14.80 28.86
N VAL A 21 -18.76 -14.64 28.02
CA VAL A 21 -19.28 -15.74 27.18
C VAL A 21 -18.24 -16.16 26.15
N ILE A 22 -17.64 -15.22 25.43
CA ILE A 22 -16.64 -15.49 24.39
C ILE A 22 -15.41 -16.19 24.97
N ASP A 23 -14.82 -15.64 26.04
CA ASP A 23 -13.66 -16.24 26.70
C ASP A 23 -13.99 -17.61 27.31
N GLY A 24 -15.23 -17.84 27.74
CA GLY A 24 -15.72 -19.15 28.18
C GLY A 24 -15.74 -20.17 27.04
N ILE A 25 -16.22 -19.78 25.85
CA ILE A 25 -16.23 -20.63 24.65
C ILE A 25 -14.79 -20.98 24.25
N PHE A 26 -13.89 -20.01 24.22
CA PHE A 26 -12.50 -20.22 23.80
C PHE A 26 -11.73 -21.10 24.78
N ARG A 27 -11.89 -20.88 26.09
CA ARG A 27 -11.31 -21.73 27.13
C ARG A 27 -11.78 -23.17 26.99
N LYS A 28 -13.09 -23.40 26.84
CA LYS A 28 -13.64 -24.74 26.66
C LYS A 28 -13.03 -25.42 25.43
N ALA A 29 -12.96 -24.74 24.29
CA ALA A 29 -12.35 -25.29 23.08
C ALA A 29 -10.87 -25.65 23.29
N ASN A 30 -10.10 -24.75 23.90
CA ASN A 30 -8.69 -25.01 24.22
C ASN A 30 -8.51 -26.17 25.21
N ASP A 31 -9.34 -26.27 26.25
CA ASP A 31 -9.27 -27.34 27.26
C ASP A 31 -9.60 -28.71 26.66
N GLU A 32 -10.42 -28.74 25.60
CA GLU A 32 -10.70 -29.92 24.78
C GLU A 32 -9.64 -30.17 23.68
N GLY A 33 -8.56 -29.37 23.65
CA GLY A 33 -7.48 -29.50 22.66
C GLY A 33 -7.84 -29.02 21.25
N ARG A 34 -8.92 -28.25 21.10
CA ARG A 34 -9.41 -27.73 19.81
C ARG A 34 -8.89 -26.31 19.55
N SER A 35 -8.51 -26.07 18.29
CA SER A 35 -8.22 -24.73 17.74
C SER A 35 -9.33 -24.19 16.83
N SER A 36 -10.39 -24.96 16.65
CA SER A 36 -11.60 -24.60 15.90
C SER A 36 -12.83 -24.74 16.79
N LEU A 37 -13.74 -23.79 16.67
CA LEU A 37 -15.04 -23.85 17.35
C LEU A 37 -16.02 -24.71 16.56
N PHE A 38 -16.95 -25.35 17.26
CA PHE A 38 -18.13 -25.92 16.61
C PHE A 38 -19.09 -24.82 16.15
N GLU A 39 -19.89 -25.08 15.12
CA GLU A 39 -20.78 -24.06 14.54
C GLU A 39 -21.77 -23.46 15.56
N HIS A 40 -22.32 -24.26 16.48
CA HIS A 40 -23.18 -23.76 17.56
C HIS A 40 -22.42 -22.86 18.56
N GLU A 41 -21.11 -23.08 18.76
CA GLU A 41 -20.25 -22.20 19.55
C GLU A 41 -20.01 -20.88 18.81
N VAL A 42 -19.83 -20.93 17.47
CA VAL A 42 -19.77 -19.73 16.61
C VAL A 42 -21.06 -18.94 16.70
N TYR A 43 -22.23 -19.59 16.63
CA TYR A 43 -23.52 -18.91 16.78
C TYR A 43 -23.67 -18.21 18.14
N ARG A 44 -23.20 -18.83 19.22
CA ARG A 44 -23.18 -18.20 20.56
C ARG A 44 -22.22 -17.02 20.62
N LEU A 45 -21.08 -17.10 19.95
CA LEU A 45 -20.13 -15.99 19.82
C LEU A 45 -20.74 -14.82 19.04
N LEU A 46 -21.39 -15.08 17.90
CA LEU A 46 -22.05 -14.04 17.09
C LEU A 46 -23.17 -13.35 17.88
N ALA A 47 -24.00 -14.13 18.58
CA ALA A 47 -25.06 -13.61 19.43
C ALA A 47 -24.51 -12.74 20.58
N ALA A 48 -23.43 -13.19 21.24
CA ALA A 48 -22.78 -12.41 22.30
C ALA A 48 -22.17 -11.10 21.79
N ALA A 49 -21.69 -11.09 20.54
CA ALA A 49 -21.13 -9.92 19.88
C ALA A 49 -22.20 -9.01 19.22
N GLY A 50 -23.48 -9.40 19.24
CA GLY A 50 -24.56 -8.66 18.59
C GLY A 50 -24.49 -8.66 17.06
N ILE A 51 -23.88 -9.69 16.46
CA ILE A 51 -23.68 -9.83 15.01
C ILE A 51 -24.82 -10.64 14.41
N GLY A 52 -25.75 -9.94 13.76
CA GLY A 52 -26.91 -10.56 13.13
C GLY A 52 -27.75 -11.41 14.09
N SER A 53 -28.62 -12.24 13.53
CA SER A 53 -29.31 -13.31 14.27
C SER A 53 -28.80 -14.68 13.84
N THR A 54 -28.98 -15.68 14.69
CA THR A 54 -28.66 -17.07 14.38
C THR A 54 -29.95 -17.90 14.34
N PRO A 55 -30.04 -18.92 13.48
CA PRO A 55 -31.19 -19.82 13.45
C PRO A 55 -31.36 -20.50 14.81
N ARG A 56 -32.60 -20.82 15.19
CA ARG A 56 -32.81 -21.76 16.31
C ARG A 56 -32.04 -23.04 16.00
N HIS A 57 -31.33 -23.57 16.98
CA HIS A 57 -30.52 -24.77 16.81
C HIS A 57 -30.47 -25.58 18.10
N GLU A 58 -30.32 -26.91 17.95
CA GLU A 58 -30.10 -27.84 19.06
C GLU A 58 -29.05 -28.88 18.63
N VAL A 59 -28.10 -29.16 19.53
CA VAL A 59 -27.07 -30.19 19.30
C VAL A 59 -27.54 -31.52 19.85
N ILE A 60 -27.48 -32.55 19.02
CA ILE A 60 -27.80 -33.93 19.35
C ILE A 60 -26.48 -34.70 19.34
N ALA A 61 -26.08 -35.19 20.51
CA ALA A 61 -24.85 -35.96 20.68
C ALA A 61 -24.85 -37.22 19.79
N ALA A 62 -23.67 -37.67 19.39
CA ALA A 62 -23.50 -38.91 18.65
C ALA A 62 -24.25 -40.08 19.33
N GLY A 63 -25.06 -40.81 18.55
CA GLY A 63 -25.88 -41.93 19.04
C GLY A 63 -27.21 -41.55 19.69
N ALA A 64 -27.45 -40.29 20.02
CA ALA A 64 -28.76 -39.81 20.50
C ALA A 64 -29.74 -39.59 19.34
N GLN A 65 -31.04 -39.53 19.66
CA GLN A 65 -32.11 -39.23 18.70
C GLN A 65 -32.90 -38.00 19.15
N PRO A 66 -33.37 -37.14 18.22
CA PRO A 66 -34.26 -36.04 18.57
C PRO A 66 -35.60 -36.56 19.09
N SER A 67 -36.16 -35.89 20.11
CA SER A 67 -37.54 -36.11 20.53
C SER A 67 -38.54 -35.40 19.61
N ASP A 68 -39.76 -35.92 19.50
CA ASP A 68 -40.84 -35.24 18.76
C ASP A 68 -41.14 -33.85 19.34
N GLU A 69 -41.02 -33.69 20.66
CA GLU A 69 -41.15 -32.40 21.34
C GLU A 69 -40.09 -31.39 20.90
N LEU A 70 -38.83 -31.83 20.77
CA LEU A 70 -37.74 -31.00 20.26
C LEU A 70 -38.04 -30.57 18.83
N LEU A 71 -38.45 -31.50 17.96
CA LEU A 71 -38.79 -31.18 16.57
C LEU A 71 -40.00 -30.23 16.47
N ALA A 72 -41.01 -30.40 17.32
CA ALA A 72 -42.17 -29.51 17.38
C ALA A 72 -41.78 -28.06 17.74
N SER A 73 -40.67 -27.88 18.45
CA SER A 73 -40.17 -26.56 18.86
C SER A 73 -39.57 -25.71 17.72
N PHE A 74 -39.19 -26.33 16.59
CA PHE A 74 -38.69 -25.62 15.41
C PHE A 74 -39.84 -25.09 14.54
N PRO A 75 -39.73 -23.88 13.98
CA PRO A 75 -40.76 -23.30 13.12
C PRO A 75 -40.81 -23.98 11.75
N GLY A 76 -41.94 -23.81 11.05
CA GLY A 76 -42.13 -24.32 9.68
C GLY A 76 -42.27 -25.85 9.59
N SER A 77 -42.24 -26.36 8.35
CA SER A 77 -42.39 -27.78 7.99
C SER A 77 -41.07 -28.48 7.66
N ARG A 78 -39.94 -27.76 7.69
CA ARG A 78 -38.61 -28.26 7.35
C ARG A 78 -37.61 -27.87 8.42
N VAL A 79 -36.56 -28.68 8.56
CA VAL A 79 -35.38 -28.40 9.37
C VAL A 79 -34.13 -28.70 8.57
N VAL A 80 -32.99 -28.14 8.98
CA VAL A 80 -31.69 -28.43 8.39
C VAL A 80 -30.86 -29.20 9.42
N VAL A 81 -30.46 -30.42 9.06
CA VAL A 81 -29.57 -31.26 9.85
C VAL A 81 -28.14 -31.02 9.36
N LYS A 82 -27.21 -30.77 10.27
CA LYS A 82 -25.80 -30.55 9.96
C LYS A 82 -24.91 -31.41 10.84
N VAL A 83 -23.80 -31.91 10.31
CA VAL A 83 -22.79 -32.60 11.14
C VAL A 83 -22.09 -31.60 12.07
N VAL A 84 -21.87 -32.01 13.33
CA VAL A 84 -21.02 -31.27 14.28
C VAL A 84 -19.64 -31.90 14.25
N SER A 85 -18.68 -31.14 13.72
CA SER A 85 -17.29 -31.54 13.64
C SER A 85 -16.40 -30.31 13.66
N SER A 86 -15.22 -30.44 14.27
CA SER A 86 -14.18 -29.40 14.26
C SER A 86 -13.20 -29.54 13.09
N SER A 87 -13.23 -30.66 12.35
CA SER A 87 -12.35 -30.93 11.20
C SER A 87 -13.03 -30.73 9.84
N ILE A 88 -14.36 -30.82 9.77
CA ILE A 88 -15.13 -30.63 8.52
C ILE A 88 -15.54 -29.16 8.35
N ALA A 89 -14.83 -28.42 7.49
CA ALA A 89 -15.17 -27.04 7.11
C ALA A 89 -16.27 -26.99 6.03
N HIS A 90 -16.03 -27.58 4.85
CA HIS A 90 -17.00 -27.61 3.74
C HIS A 90 -18.01 -28.76 3.88
N LYS A 91 -18.91 -28.63 4.86
CA LYS A 91 -19.87 -29.70 5.25
C LYS A 91 -20.77 -30.14 4.10
N SER A 92 -21.23 -29.20 3.28
CA SER A 92 -22.10 -29.49 2.15
C SER A 92 -21.46 -30.46 1.14
N ASP A 93 -20.15 -30.32 0.88
CA ASP A 93 -19.42 -31.11 -0.12
C ASP A 93 -19.27 -32.57 0.28
N VAL A 94 -19.21 -32.85 1.59
CA VAL A 94 -19.15 -34.21 2.13
C VAL A 94 -20.54 -34.77 2.48
N GLY A 95 -21.62 -34.08 2.10
CA GLY A 95 -22.99 -34.47 2.43
C GLY A 95 -23.35 -34.32 3.91
N GLY A 96 -22.60 -33.49 4.64
CA GLY A 96 -22.78 -33.14 6.04
C GLY A 96 -23.83 -32.06 6.31
N VAL A 97 -24.63 -31.68 5.31
CA VAL A 97 -25.80 -30.80 5.44
C VAL A 97 -26.99 -31.41 4.69
N ALA A 98 -28.18 -31.43 5.30
CA ALA A 98 -29.40 -31.95 4.71
C ALA A 98 -30.61 -31.13 5.12
N VAL A 99 -31.37 -30.64 4.14
CA VAL A 99 -32.70 -30.05 4.37
C VAL A 99 -33.74 -31.17 4.33
N VAL A 100 -34.45 -31.39 5.42
CA VAL A 100 -35.42 -32.49 5.56
C VAL A 100 -36.77 -32.00 6.05
N ALA A 101 -37.82 -32.81 5.81
CA ALA A 101 -39.11 -32.60 6.45
C ALA A 101 -38.97 -32.69 7.98
N LYS A 102 -39.73 -31.87 8.70
CA LYS A 102 -39.76 -31.84 10.17
C LYS A 102 -40.55 -33.04 10.73
N GLU A 103 -40.07 -34.23 10.42
CA GLU A 103 -40.65 -35.52 10.80
C GLU A 103 -39.54 -36.38 11.40
N SER A 104 -39.82 -37.05 12.53
CA SER A 104 -38.83 -37.86 13.24
C SER A 104 -38.12 -38.85 12.33
N ALA A 105 -38.83 -39.59 11.47
CA ALA A 105 -38.21 -40.54 10.57
C ALA A 105 -37.18 -39.90 9.60
N ALA A 106 -37.49 -38.73 9.04
CA ALA A 106 -36.64 -38.03 8.09
C ALA A 106 -35.40 -37.44 8.77
N VAL A 107 -35.57 -36.82 9.94
CA VAL A 107 -34.46 -36.27 10.72
C VAL A 107 -33.54 -37.37 11.19
N GLN A 108 -34.06 -38.47 11.75
CA GLN A 108 -33.26 -39.61 12.21
C GLN A 108 -32.49 -40.27 11.05
N ALA A 109 -33.07 -40.35 9.85
CA ALA A 109 -32.36 -40.85 8.67
C ALA A 109 -31.17 -39.96 8.30
N ALA A 110 -31.34 -38.63 8.32
CA ALA A 110 -30.25 -37.69 8.11
C ALA A 110 -29.18 -37.79 9.22
N CYS A 111 -29.58 -37.92 10.48
CA CYS A 111 -28.68 -38.11 11.62
C CYS A 111 -27.81 -39.36 11.43
N ARG A 112 -28.40 -40.51 11.08
CA ARG A 112 -27.67 -41.75 10.81
C ARG A 112 -26.68 -41.62 9.66
N LYS A 113 -27.07 -40.92 8.59
CA LYS A 113 -26.18 -40.66 7.45
C LYS A 113 -24.95 -39.85 7.87
N MET A 114 -25.15 -38.80 8.67
CA MET A 114 -24.07 -37.89 9.10
C MET A 114 -23.20 -38.48 10.21
N ALA A 115 -23.75 -39.32 11.08
CA ALA A 115 -22.98 -40.05 12.09
C ALA A 115 -21.94 -41.00 11.49
N GLY A 116 -22.09 -41.38 10.22
CA GLY A 116 -21.10 -42.17 9.47
C GLY A 116 -19.95 -41.34 8.88
N LEU A 117 -19.98 -40.01 9.00
CA LEU A 117 -18.88 -39.15 8.57
C LEU A 117 -17.75 -39.19 9.62
N ALA A 118 -16.50 -39.16 9.16
CA ALA A 118 -15.34 -39.13 10.04
C ALA A 118 -15.38 -37.89 10.95
N ASP A 119 -14.90 -38.02 12.19
CA ASP A 119 -14.82 -36.95 13.18
C ASP A 119 -16.16 -36.24 13.51
N SER A 120 -17.27 -36.98 13.41
CA SER A 120 -18.60 -36.51 13.82
C SER A 120 -18.78 -36.66 15.34
N GLU A 121 -18.96 -35.53 16.03
CA GLU A 121 -19.32 -35.47 17.46
C GLU A 121 -20.84 -35.55 17.68
N GLY A 122 -21.61 -35.57 16.59
CA GLY A 122 -23.06 -35.58 16.58
C GLY A 122 -23.61 -34.75 15.44
N VAL A 123 -24.85 -34.31 15.59
CA VAL A 123 -25.52 -33.47 14.59
C VAL A 123 -26.20 -32.29 15.25
N MET A 124 -26.31 -31.20 14.51
CA MET A 124 -27.05 -30.01 14.89
C MET A 124 -28.30 -29.95 14.04
N VAL A 125 -29.47 -29.92 14.69
CA VAL A 125 -30.74 -29.63 14.04
C VAL A 125 -30.94 -28.12 14.11
N THR A 126 -31.13 -27.50 12.95
CA THR A 126 -31.27 -26.05 12.80
C THR A 126 -32.57 -25.70 12.11
N GLU A 127 -33.13 -24.55 12.46
CA GLU A 127 -34.27 -23.95 11.79
C GLU A 127 -34.00 -23.79 10.29
N PHE A 128 -34.98 -24.16 9.46
CA PHE A 128 -34.95 -23.80 8.05
C PHE A 128 -35.36 -22.33 7.89
N VAL A 129 -34.38 -21.47 7.62
CA VAL A 129 -34.60 -20.03 7.40
C VAL A 129 -35.02 -19.78 5.95
N GLN A 130 -36.20 -19.20 5.76
CA GLN A 130 -36.68 -18.81 4.44
C GLN A 130 -36.07 -17.47 4.02
N ALA A 131 -35.25 -17.46 2.98
CA ALA A 131 -34.64 -16.23 2.45
C ALA A 131 -35.69 -15.30 1.81
N ASP A 132 -35.50 -13.99 1.97
CA ASP A 132 -36.29 -12.94 1.33
C ASP A 132 -36.06 -12.89 -0.19
N ALA A 133 -34.89 -13.30 -0.67
CA ALA A 133 -34.61 -13.34 -2.10
C ALA A 133 -33.73 -14.53 -2.46
N ALA A 134 -33.84 -14.94 -3.71
CA ALA A 134 -32.97 -15.92 -4.34
C ALA A 134 -32.16 -15.29 -5.48
N GLY A 135 -31.07 -15.96 -5.86
CA GLY A 135 -30.17 -15.56 -6.94
C GLY A 135 -28.88 -14.90 -6.46
N VAL A 136 -27.98 -14.63 -7.40
CA VAL A 136 -26.62 -14.10 -7.14
C VAL A 136 -26.69 -12.77 -6.37
N GLY A 137 -25.84 -12.65 -5.33
CA GLY A 137 -25.73 -11.44 -4.50
C GLY A 137 -26.85 -11.26 -3.47
N SER A 138 -27.76 -12.24 -3.31
CA SER A 138 -28.79 -12.23 -2.25
C SER A 138 -28.24 -12.60 -0.87
N GLU A 139 -27.08 -13.26 -0.87
CA GLU A 139 -26.36 -13.71 0.31
C GLU A 139 -25.07 -12.89 0.47
N LEU A 140 -24.64 -12.74 1.71
CA LEU A 140 -23.48 -11.94 2.11
C LEU A 140 -22.44 -12.85 2.78
N LEU A 141 -21.19 -12.76 2.35
CA LEU A 141 -20.06 -13.28 3.11
C LEU A 141 -19.48 -12.14 3.95
N VAL A 142 -19.20 -12.41 5.23
CA VAL A 142 -18.36 -11.54 6.07
C VAL A 142 -17.35 -12.40 6.80
N GLY A 143 -16.09 -12.02 6.71
CA GLY A 143 -14.97 -12.75 7.29
C GLY A 143 -13.96 -11.85 7.98
N LEU A 144 -13.27 -12.40 8.98
CA LEU A 144 -12.07 -11.86 9.59
C LEU A 144 -10.94 -12.85 9.36
N ARG A 145 -9.76 -12.31 9.07
CA ARG A 145 -8.53 -13.09 9.00
C ARG A 145 -7.41 -12.35 9.70
N ASN A 146 -6.70 -13.05 10.57
CA ASN A 146 -5.43 -12.57 11.11
C ASN A 146 -4.35 -12.78 10.05
N THR A 147 -3.95 -11.70 9.39
CA THR A 147 -2.90 -11.72 8.39
C THR A 147 -1.56 -11.38 9.02
N ARG A 148 -0.50 -12.06 8.58
CA ARG A 148 0.87 -11.79 9.04
C ARG A 148 1.28 -10.31 8.85
N ASP A 149 0.91 -9.71 7.73
CA ASP A 149 1.38 -8.37 7.35
C ASP A 149 0.54 -7.25 7.97
N PHE A 150 -0.79 -7.41 8.02
CA PHE A 150 -1.72 -6.35 8.39
C PHE A 150 -2.50 -6.61 9.69
N GLY A 151 -2.24 -7.74 10.36
CA GLY A 151 -3.04 -8.18 11.50
C GLY A 151 -4.47 -8.49 11.06
N MET A 152 -5.45 -8.08 11.87
CA MET A 152 -6.87 -8.34 11.58
C MET A 152 -7.37 -7.56 10.37
N VAL A 153 -7.85 -8.30 9.38
CA VAL A 153 -8.47 -7.79 8.16
C VAL A 153 -9.90 -8.30 8.11
N ILE A 154 -10.85 -7.37 7.92
CA ILE A 154 -12.24 -7.70 7.62
C ILE A 154 -12.43 -7.77 6.11
N THR A 155 -13.23 -8.74 5.67
CA THR A 155 -13.60 -8.94 4.28
C THR A 155 -15.11 -9.10 4.17
N ALA A 156 -15.74 -8.46 3.17
CA ALA A 156 -17.16 -8.65 2.88
C ALA A 156 -17.40 -8.72 1.36
N GLY A 157 -18.36 -9.55 0.95
CA GLY A 157 -18.64 -9.77 -0.47
C GLY A 157 -19.90 -10.58 -0.71
N ILE A 158 -20.10 -11.01 -1.96
CA ILE A 158 -21.18 -11.95 -2.30
C ILE A 158 -20.95 -13.26 -1.52
N GLY A 159 -21.99 -13.76 -0.86
CA GLY A 159 -21.97 -15.05 -0.15
C GLY A 159 -22.64 -16.18 -0.95
N GLY A 160 -22.58 -17.39 -0.37
CA GLY A 160 -23.17 -18.60 -0.94
C GLY A 160 -22.19 -19.40 -1.78
N VAL A 161 -22.68 -20.46 -2.44
CA VAL A 161 -21.87 -21.38 -3.24
C VAL A 161 -21.26 -20.74 -4.49
N ASP A 162 -21.84 -19.65 -4.99
CA ASP A 162 -21.36 -18.95 -6.19
C ASP A 162 -20.18 -18.00 -5.91
N THR A 163 -19.76 -17.87 -4.65
CA THR A 163 -18.69 -16.94 -4.21
C THR A 163 -17.38 -17.20 -4.93
N GLU A 164 -16.96 -18.46 -5.06
CA GLU A 164 -15.67 -18.83 -5.68
C GLU A 164 -15.63 -18.50 -7.18
N LEU A 165 -16.74 -18.72 -7.90
CA LEU A 165 -16.87 -18.43 -9.32
C LEU A 165 -16.76 -16.92 -9.62
N LEU A 166 -17.33 -16.09 -8.73
CA LEU A 166 -17.37 -14.64 -8.90
C LEU A 166 -16.11 -13.96 -8.35
N ALA A 167 -15.52 -14.47 -7.27
CA ALA A 167 -14.28 -13.93 -6.71
C ALA A 167 -13.10 -14.03 -7.69
N GLY A 168 -13.02 -15.12 -8.48
CA GLY A 168 -11.96 -15.33 -9.45
C GLY A 168 -12.10 -14.56 -10.77
N SER A 169 -13.30 -14.04 -11.08
CA SER A 169 -13.62 -13.43 -12.39
C SER A 169 -14.03 -11.95 -12.31
N ALA A 170 -14.43 -11.47 -11.13
CA ALA A 170 -14.80 -10.07 -10.94
C ALA A 170 -13.58 -9.14 -10.87
N ARG A 171 -13.81 -7.88 -11.25
CA ARG A 171 -12.80 -6.83 -11.04
C ARG A 171 -12.57 -6.60 -9.54
N ARG A 172 -11.37 -6.14 -9.19
CA ARG A 172 -10.98 -5.79 -7.82
C ARG A 172 -12.01 -4.85 -7.17
N GLY A 173 -12.44 -5.16 -5.96
CA GLY A 173 -13.40 -4.33 -5.21
C GLY A 173 -14.88 -4.47 -5.66
N GLN A 174 -15.19 -5.24 -6.71
CA GLN A 174 -16.57 -5.38 -7.20
C GLN A 174 -17.32 -6.59 -6.62
N ALA A 175 -16.62 -7.68 -6.33
CA ALA A 175 -17.20 -8.87 -5.68
C ALA A 175 -16.93 -8.89 -4.16
N VAL A 176 -15.73 -8.45 -3.76
CA VAL A 176 -15.22 -8.54 -2.40
C VAL A 176 -14.45 -7.26 -2.07
N VAL A 177 -14.58 -6.80 -0.82
CA VAL A 177 -13.83 -5.68 -0.27
C VAL A 177 -13.13 -6.13 1.00
N SER A 178 -11.91 -5.67 1.22
CA SER A 178 -11.13 -5.96 2.42
C SER A 178 -10.57 -4.67 3.02
N ALA A 179 -10.50 -4.60 4.34
CA ALA A 179 -9.95 -3.45 5.05
C ALA A 179 -9.30 -3.87 6.38
N SER A 180 -8.33 -3.08 6.84
CA SER A 180 -7.75 -3.29 8.19
C SER A 180 -8.73 -2.78 9.24
N THR A 181 -9.06 -3.62 10.23
CA THR A 181 -9.97 -3.24 11.33
C THR A 181 -9.34 -2.20 12.26
N ALA A 182 -8.01 -2.04 12.21
CA ALA A 182 -7.27 -1.07 13.01
C ALA A 182 -7.27 0.35 12.41
N LEU A 183 -7.73 0.53 11.17
CA LEU A 183 -7.69 1.79 10.41
C LEU A 183 -9.04 2.19 9.82
N THR A 184 -10.09 1.40 10.05
CA THR A 184 -11.38 1.53 9.36
C THR A 184 -12.50 1.38 10.37
N THR A 185 -13.47 2.29 10.32
CA THR A 185 -14.74 2.20 11.05
C THR A 185 -15.77 1.37 10.26
N ALA A 186 -16.86 0.98 10.91
CA ALA A 186 -17.92 0.20 10.24
C ALA A 186 -18.61 1.01 9.14
N GLU A 187 -18.78 2.32 9.35
CA GLU A 187 -19.34 3.27 8.39
C GLU A 187 -18.41 3.45 7.19
N GLU A 188 -17.11 3.65 7.41
CA GLU A 188 -16.13 3.70 6.32
C GLU A 188 -16.08 2.39 5.54
N PHE A 189 -16.21 1.24 6.22
CA PHE A 189 -16.25 -0.06 5.56
C PHE A 189 -17.53 -0.26 4.74
N LEU A 190 -18.68 0.24 5.21
CA LEU A 190 -19.90 0.28 4.40
C LEU A 190 -19.69 1.10 3.12
N GLU A 191 -19.07 2.28 3.20
CA GLU A 191 -18.76 3.09 2.00
C GLU A 191 -17.85 2.34 1.01
N LEU A 192 -16.91 1.55 1.52
CA LEU A 192 -16.09 0.67 0.69
C LEU A 192 -16.89 -0.48 0.07
N PHE A 193 -17.92 -0.98 0.76
CA PHE A 193 -18.78 -2.08 0.30
C PHE A 193 -19.83 -1.64 -0.72
N LYS A 194 -20.28 -0.37 -0.68
CA LYS A 194 -21.34 0.18 -1.57
C LYS A 194 -21.14 -0.05 -3.08
N PRO A 195 -19.92 0.05 -3.65
CA PRO A 195 -19.68 -0.22 -5.06
C PRO A 195 -19.87 -1.68 -5.48
N THR A 196 -19.92 -2.62 -4.54
CA THR A 196 -19.99 -4.06 -4.84
C THR A 196 -21.33 -4.47 -5.43
N ILE A 197 -21.31 -5.55 -6.22
CA ILE A 197 -22.53 -6.17 -6.74
C ILE A 197 -23.42 -6.65 -5.59
N GLY A 198 -22.81 -7.19 -4.53
CA GLY A 198 -23.49 -7.63 -3.30
C GLY A 198 -24.31 -6.49 -2.67
N TYR A 199 -23.69 -5.33 -2.42
CA TYR A 199 -24.41 -4.18 -1.87
C TYR A 199 -25.55 -3.73 -2.78
N ARG A 200 -25.31 -3.59 -4.10
CA ARG A 200 -26.34 -3.13 -5.04
C ARG A 200 -27.56 -4.05 -5.05
N ARG A 201 -27.35 -5.36 -4.88
CA ARG A 201 -28.44 -6.34 -4.75
C ARG A 201 -29.17 -6.19 -3.41
N LEU A 202 -28.43 -6.16 -2.30
CA LEU A 202 -28.97 -6.01 -0.93
C LEU A 202 -29.74 -4.70 -0.73
N ALA A 203 -29.27 -3.60 -1.34
CA ALA A 203 -29.89 -2.28 -1.29
C ALA A 203 -31.06 -2.11 -2.26
N GLY A 204 -31.36 -3.11 -3.11
CA GLY A 204 -32.45 -3.03 -4.09
C GLY A 204 -32.16 -2.15 -5.31
N LEU A 205 -30.90 -1.83 -5.59
CA LEU A 205 -30.45 -0.98 -6.71
C LEU A 205 -30.40 -1.73 -8.06
N THR A 206 -30.93 -2.95 -8.10
CA THR A 206 -31.06 -3.75 -9.34
C THR A 206 -32.43 -3.51 -9.97
N ARG A 207 -32.56 -3.75 -11.28
CA ARG A 207 -33.84 -3.55 -11.99
C ARG A 207 -34.94 -4.41 -11.38
N GLY A 208 -36.00 -3.77 -10.87
CA GLY A 208 -37.10 -4.45 -10.17
C GLY A 208 -36.72 -4.99 -8.79
N GLY A 209 -35.58 -4.60 -8.24
CA GLY A 209 -35.09 -5.03 -6.94
C GLY A 209 -35.89 -4.40 -5.79
N ARG A 210 -36.00 -5.16 -4.70
CA ARG A 210 -36.45 -4.66 -3.39
C ARG A 210 -35.27 -4.60 -2.44
N ARG A 211 -35.24 -3.63 -1.53
CA ARG A 211 -34.24 -3.58 -0.46
C ARG A 211 -34.44 -4.78 0.46
N LEU A 212 -33.36 -5.52 0.73
CA LEU A 212 -33.35 -6.73 1.55
C LEU A 212 -32.86 -6.45 2.98
N VAL A 213 -31.95 -5.49 3.14
CA VAL A 213 -31.37 -5.12 4.43
C VAL A 213 -31.08 -3.62 4.50
N THR A 214 -31.13 -3.04 5.69
CA THR A 214 -30.82 -1.62 5.91
C THR A 214 -29.30 -1.39 6.03
N ASP A 215 -28.87 -0.15 5.81
CA ASP A 215 -27.46 0.21 5.97
C ASP A 215 -27.06 0.11 7.44
N GLU A 216 -27.97 0.43 8.37
CA GLU A 216 -27.77 0.32 9.81
C GLU A 216 -27.50 -1.14 10.24
N ALA A 217 -28.22 -2.11 9.66
CA ALA A 217 -27.99 -3.53 9.93
C ALA A 217 -26.63 -4.02 9.40
N LEU A 218 -26.19 -3.49 8.25
CA LEU A 218 -24.85 -3.77 7.72
C LEU A 218 -23.75 -3.17 8.59
N VAL A 219 -23.91 -1.90 9.02
CA VAL A 219 -22.98 -1.21 9.93
C VAL A 219 -22.89 -1.95 11.26
N GLN A 220 -24.02 -2.37 11.83
CA GLN A 220 -24.03 -3.16 13.06
C GLN A 220 -23.28 -4.50 12.89
N CYS A 221 -23.52 -5.21 11.78
CA CYS A 221 -22.82 -6.45 11.46
C CYS A 221 -21.31 -6.22 11.37
N PHE A 222 -20.86 -5.30 10.50
CA PHE A 222 -19.44 -5.00 10.31
C PHE A 222 -18.79 -4.49 11.60
N GLY A 223 -19.49 -3.64 12.36
CA GLY A 223 -19.03 -3.12 13.65
C GLY A 223 -18.83 -4.22 14.69
N GLY A 224 -19.72 -5.20 14.76
CA GLY A 224 -19.57 -6.34 15.66
C GLY A 224 -18.36 -7.22 15.29
N PHE A 225 -18.15 -7.50 14.00
CA PHE A 225 -16.95 -8.20 13.53
C PHE A 225 -15.68 -7.42 13.87
N MET A 226 -15.64 -6.10 13.59
CA MET A 226 -14.49 -5.26 13.92
C MET A 226 -14.23 -5.18 15.43
N ALA A 227 -15.28 -5.11 16.25
CA ALA A 227 -15.16 -5.10 17.71
C ALA A 227 -14.55 -6.39 18.24
N LEU A 228 -15.00 -7.55 17.75
CA LEU A 228 -14.37 -8.85 18.04
C LEU A 228 -12.91 -8.86 17.60
N ALA A 229 -12.64 -8.46 16.35
CA ALA A 229 -11.32 -8.49 15.76
C ALA A 229 -10.31 -7.70 16.60
N ASN A 230 -10.65 -6.47 16.95
CA ASN A 230 -9.74 -5.60 17.70
C ASN A 230 -9.57 -6.07 19.15
N SER A 231 -10.65 -6.57 19.79
CA SER A 231 -10.60 -7.13 21.15
C SER A 231 -9.78 -8.42 21.26
N LEU A 232 -9.76 -9.23 20.21
CA LEU A 232 -9.15 -10.56 20.17
C LEU A 232 -7.97 -10.59 19.19
N SER A 233 -7.27 -9.45 19.06
CA SER A 233 -6.09 -9.31 18.20
C SER A 233 -4.79 -9.55 18.99
N GLN A 234 -3.72 -9.91 18.28
CA GLN A 234 -2.38 -10.10 18.86
C GLN A 234 -1.85 -8.85 19.60
N GLY A 235 -2.31 -7.66 19.21
CA GLY A 235 -1.89 -6.41 19.84
C GLY A 235 -2.59 -6.08 21.16
N ASN A 236 -3.61 -6.85 21.56
CA ASN A 236 -4.33 -6.61 22.81
C ASN A 236 -3.71 -7.43 23.96
N PRO A 237 -3.09 -6.80 24.97
CA PRO A 237 -2.53 -7.53 26.11
C PRO A 237 -3.58 -8.13 27.05
N GLU A 238 -4.86 -7.77 26.89
CA GLU A 238 -5.98 -8.20 27.73
C GLU A 238 -6.72 -9.43 27.16
N THR A 239 -6.06 -10.23 26.31
CA THR A 239 -6.65 -11.47 25.79
C THR A 239 -5.70 -12.66 25.92
N ASP A 240 -6.25 -13.80 26.33
CA ASP A 240 -5.54 -15.08 26.36
C ASP A 240 -5.58 -15.82 25.01
N PHE A 241 -6.44 -15.35 24.09
CA PHE A 241 -6.70 -15.97 22.79
C PHE A 241 -6.82 -14.92 21.69
N THR A 242 -6.37 -15.29 20.49
CA THR A 242 -6.56 -14.51 19.26
C THR A 242 -7.51 -15.22 18.31
N VAL A 243 -8.29 -14.45 17.56
CA VAL A 243 -9.05 -14.99 16.42
C VAL A 243 -8.12 -15.04 15.22
N GLU A 244 -7.86 -16.23 14.69
CA GLU A 244 -7.09 -16.40 13.45
C GLU A 244 -8.00 -16.26 12.23
N GLU A 245 -9.23 -16.74 12.34
CA GLU A 245 -10.23 -16.73 11.28
C GLU A 245 -11.63 -16.72 11.90
N LEU A 246 -12.53 -15.89 11.40
CA LEU A 246 -13.96 -15.96 11.69
C LEU A 246 -14.71 -15.67 10.39
N GLU A 247 -15.44 -16.62 9.87
CA GLU A 247 -16.21 -16.48 8.63
C GLU A 247 -17.67 -16.85 8.85
N VAL A 248 -18.57 -16.03 8.29
CA VAL A 248 -19.98 -16.37 8.12
C VAL A 248 -20.28 -16.34 6.63
N ASN A 249 -20.57 -17.53 6.09
CA ASN A 249 -20.87 -17.70 4.67
C ASN A 249 -21.90 -18.83 4.45
N PRO A 250 -23.18 -18.52 4.17
CA PRO A 250 -23.74 -17.19 3.96
C PRO A 250 -24.39 -16.57 5.19
N PHE A 251 -24.38 -15.23 5.27
CA PHE A 251 -25.51 -14.48 5.81
C PHE A 251 -26.62 -14.43 4.77
N THR A 252 -27.83 -14.82 5.16
CA THR A 252 -29.04 -14.62 4.35
C THR A 252 -29.87 -13.47 4.91
N CYS A 253 -30.67 -12.82 4.06
CA CYS A 253 -31.67 -11.85 4.52
C CYS A 253 -33.00 -12.58 4.72
N SER A 254 -33.56 -12.51 5.93
CA SER A 254 -34.89 -13.04 6.25
C SER A 254 -35.63 -12.07 7.16
N GLY A 255 -36.85 -11.68 6.76
CA GLY A 255 -37.63 -10.70 7.51
C GLY A 255 -36.92 -9.35 7.66
N GLY A 256 -36.08 -8.96 6.70
CA GLY A 256 -35.28 -7.73 6.75
C GLY A 256 -34.06 -7.77 7.68
N SER A 257 -33.71 -8.94 8.23
CA SER A 257 -32.56 -9.13 9.14
C SER A 257 -31.51 -10.07 8.54
N LEU A 258 -30.24 -9.86 8.89
CA LEU A 258 -29.15 -10.77 8.53
C LEU A 258 -29.14 -11.99 9.45
N VAL A 259 -29.29 -13.18 8.87
CA VAL A 259 -29.27 -14.46 9.58
C VAL A 259 -28.04 -15.26 9.15
N ALA A 260 -27.16 -15.60 10.08
CA ALA A 260 -25.97 -16.41 9.82
C ALA A 260 -26.39 -17.87 9.58
N LEU A 261 -26.33 -18.34 8.33
CA LEU A 261 -26.68 -19.73 8.01
C LEU A 261 -25.53 -20.69 8.23
N ASP A 262 -24.29 -20.22 8.31
CA ASP A 262 -23.09 -21.02 8.59
C ASP A 262 -22.05 -20.20 9.33
N GLY A 263 -21.10 -20.85 10.00
CA GLY A 263 -20.07 -20.16 10.77
C GLY A 263 -18.83 -21.01 11.02
N LEU A 264 -17.67 -20.43 10.72
CA LEU A 264 -16.35 -20.98 10.99
C LEU A 264 -15.59 -20.03 11.91
N CYS A 265 -14.97 -20.53 12.99
CA CYS A 265 -14.05 -19.74 13.80
C CYS A 265 -12.85 -20.57 14.22
N ARG A 266 -11.65 -20.03 13.98
CA ARG A 266 -10.38 -20.56 14.44
C ARG A 266 -9.73 -19.61 15.43
N ILE A 267 -9.16 -20.18 16.48
CA ILE A 267 -8.52 -19.46 17.56
C ILE A 267 -7.08 -19.94 17.76
N ALA A 268 -6.23 -19.05 18.25
CA ALA A 268 -4.87 -19.36 18.65
C ALA A 268 -4.53 -18.66 19.97
N ARG A 269 -3.34 -18.94 20.50
CA ARG A 269 -2.77 -18.15 21.58
C ARG A 269 -2.02 -16.93 21.00
N PRO A 270 -2.04 -15.78 21.69
CA PRO A 270 -1.27 -14.62 21.28
C PRO A 270 0.21 -14.98 21.10
N GLN A 271 0.78 -14.56 19.97
CA GLN A 271 2.21 -14.72 19.71
C GLN A 271 3.00 -13.59 20.39
N PRO A 272 4.20 -13.87 20.94
CA PRO A 272 5.05 -12.85 21.55
C PRO A 272 5.30 -11.67 20.60
N VAL A 273 5.02 -10.45 21.07
CA VAL A 273 5.29 -9.22 20.31
C VAL A 273 6.75 -8.82 20.52
N ARG A 274 7.45 -8.50 19.43
CA ARG A 274 8.82 -7.97 19.51
C ARG A 274 8.83 -6.61 20.23
N PRO A 275 9.86 -6.31 21.03
CA PRO A 275 9.98 -5.01 21.67
C PRO A 275 10.07 -3.89 20.61
N PRO A 276 9.54 -2.69 20.91
CA PRO A 276 9.55 -1.58 19.96
C PRO A 276 10.99 -1.16 19.63
N ARG A 277 11.19 -0.68 18.39
CA ARG A 277 12.48 -0.13 17.96
C ARG A 277 12.71 1.25 18.55
N PRO A 278 13.96 1.65 18.83
CA PRO A 278 14.27 2.99 19.30
C PRO A 278 14.16 4.00 18.15
N GLN A 279 12.92 4.42 17.82
CA GLN A 279 12.59 5.28 16.68
C GLN A 279 13.45 6.56 16.63
N ALA A 280 13.76 7.14 17.79
CA ALA A 280 14.60 8.34 17.90
C ALA A 280 16.03 8.14 17.35
N LYS A 281 16.54 6.91 17.31
CA LYS A 281 17.89 6.60 16.81
C LYS A 281 17.96 6.51 15.28
N ILE A 282 16.82 6.50 14.57
CA ILE A 282 16.80 6.56 13.10
C ILE A 282 17.41 7.89 12.61
N ASP A 283 17.28 8.96 13.38
CA ASP A 283 17.93 10.23 13.06
C ASP A 283 19.47 10.09 13.03
N LYS A 284 20.05 9.29 13.95
CA LYS A 284 21.49 9.00 13.97
C LYS A 284 21.98 8.19 12.77
N LEU A 285 21.10 7.42 12.15
CA LEU A 285 21.36 6.70 10.90
C LEU A 285 21.35 7.65 9.68
N LEU A 286 20.47 8.64 9.68
CA LEU A 286 20.25 9.54 8.54
C LEU A 286 21.09 10.83 8.61
N HIS A 287 21.42 11.29 9.81
CA HIS A 287 22.17 12.53 10.09
C HIS A 287 23.29 12.28 11.12
N PRO A 288 24.21 11.34 10.85
CA PRO A 288 25.26 11.03 11.80
C PRO A 288 26.22 12.22 11.97
N ALA A 289 26.56 12.54 13.22
CA ALA A 289 27.67 13.45 13.53
C ALA A 289 29.02 12.73 13.56
N SER A 290 29.04 11.40 13.73
CA SER A 290 30.23 10.56 13.68
C SER A 290 29.96 9.25 12.94
N ILE A 291 30.87 8.88 12.03
CA ILE A 291 30.75 7.64 11.22
C ILE A 291 31.99 6.77 11.45
N GLY A 292 31.77 5.49 11.73
CA GLY A 292 32.79 4.44 11.67
C GLY A 292 32.56 3.50 10.49
N VAL A 293 33.62 3.15 9.75
CA VAL A 293 33.58 2.17 8.65
C VAL A 293 34.46 0.97 9.01
N MET A 294 33.85 -0.19 9.19
CA MET A 294 34.56 -1.45 9.39
C MET A 294 34.62 -2.24 8.07
N GLY A 295 35.82 -2.70 7.70
CA GLY A 295 36.04 -3.47 6.47
C GLY A 295 36.61 -2.67 5.30
N ALA A 296 37.02 -1.42 5.50
CA ALA A 296 37.79 -0.66 4.49
C ALA A 296 39.24 -1.15 4.44
N SER A 297 39.70 -1.57 3.26
CA SER A 297 41.08 -2.08 3.09
C SER A 297 42.08 -0.95 2.80
N ALA A 298 43.21 -0.93 3.50
CA ALA A 298 44.31 0.00 3.24
C ALA A 298 45.04 -0.29 1.91
N THR A 299 45.09 -1.57 1.50
CA THR A 299 45.96 -2.03 0.40
C THR A 299 45.23 -2.20 -0.93
N ARG A 300 43.95 -2.63 -0.92
CA ARG A 300 43.18 -2.89 -2.15
C ARG A 300 41.86 -2.13 -2.18
N MET A 301 41.31 -1.97 -3.37
CA MET A 301 39.94 -1.51 -3.52
C MET A 301 38.98 -2.65 -3.18
N ASN A 302 38.13 -2.43 -2.17
CA ASN A 302 37.04 -3.33 -1.78
C ASN A 302 35.79 -2.49 -1.46
N PHE A 303 34.65 -3.13 -1.18
CA PHE A 303 33.41 -2.41 -0.89
C PHE A 303 33.54 -1.41 0.26
N GLY A 304 34.19 -1.78 1.37
CA GLY A 304 34.41 -0.85 2.48
C GLY A 304 35.23 0.39 2.10
N ARG A 305 36.26 0.23 1.26
CA ARG A 305 37.05 1.37 0.77
C ARG A 305 36.26 2.25 -0.22
N ILE A 306 35.39 1.65 -1.06
CA ILE A 306 34.48 2.41 -1.94
C ILE A 306 33.50 3.24 -1.11
N VAL A 307 32.89 2.63 -0.08
CA VAL A 307 32.02 3.34 0.88
C VAL A 307 32.75 4.51 1.51
N LEU A 308 33.97 4.29 2.04
CA LEU A 308 34.77 5.34 2.65
C LEU A 308 35.02 6.51 1.68
N LYS A 309 35.41 6.22 0.43
CA LYS A 309 35.64 7.24 -0.59
C LYS A 309 34.38 8.01 -0.96
N ASN A 310 33.24 7.34 -1.05
CA ASN A 310 31.97 7.98 -1.37
C ASN A 310 31.50 8.92 -0.25
N ILE A 311 31.68 8.54 1.02
CA ILE A 311 31.43 9.41 2.18
C ILE A 311 32.30 10.66 2.10
N ILE A 312 33.61 10.50 1.82
CA ILE A 312 34.54 11.62 1.67
C ILE A 312 34.16 12.52 0.49
N ALA A 313 33.79 11.94 -0.65
CA ALA A 313 33.38 12.67 -1.86
C ALA A 313 32.07 13.44 -1.66
N SER A 314 31.21 12.98 -0.75
CA SER A 314 29.98 13.67 -0.36
C SER A 314 30.22 14.92 0.51
N GLY A 315 31.47 15.18 0.89
CA GLY A 315 31.84 16.34 1.72
C GLY A 315 31.74 16.11 3.22
N TYR A 316 31.64 14.85 3.69
CA TYR A 316 31.60 14.55 5.12
C TYR A 316 32.89 14.97 5.83
N ASP A 317 32.77 15.50 7.04
CA ASP A 317 33.92 15.95 7.85
C ASP A 317 34.83 14.75 8.22
N ARG A 318 36.02 14.71 7.59
CA ARG A 318 37.01 13.65 7.79
C ARG A 318 37.48 13.52 9.24
N SER A 319 37.43 14.60 10.03
CA SER A 319 37.81 14.53 11.45
C SER A 319 36.83 13.68 12.26
N ARG A 320 35.60 13.49 11.78
CA ARG A 320 34.53 12.71 12.42
C ARG A 320 34.29 11.36 11.76
N LEU A 321 35.19 10.97 10.86
CA LEU A 321 35.16 9.72 10.11
C LEU A 321 36.30 8.82 10.59
N LEU A 322 35.96 7.59 10.97
CA LEU A 322 36.89 6.59 11.46
C LEU A 322 36.83 5.33 10.61
N VAL A 323 37.97 4.69 10.42
CA VAL A 323 38.05 3.29 9.98
C VAL A 323 38.31 2.42 11.19
N ILE A 324 37.62 1.30 11.28
CA ILE A 324 37.84 0.31 12.34
C ILE A 324 38.62 -0.84 11.73
N ASN A 325 39.91 -0.92 12.05
CA ASN A 325 40.84 -1.88 11.49
C ASN A 325 41.84 -2.36 12.57
N PRO A 326 41.91 -3.67 12.87
CA PRO A 326 42.84 -4.23 13.86
C PRO A 326 44.31 -3.86 13.64
N ASP A 327 44.73 -3.65 12.39
CA ASP A 327 46.12 -3.34 12.03
C ASP A 327 46.50 -1.88 12.31
N GLY A 328 45.56 -1.04 12.75
CA GLY A 328 45.81 0.36 13.12
C GLY A 328 46.16 1.29 11.96
N GLN A 329 45.93 0.87 10.72
CA GLN A 329 46.27 1.63 9.52
C GLN A 329 45.20 2.65 9.13
N GLU A 330 45.61 3.88 8.83
CA GLU A 330 44.75 4.88 8.17
C GLU A 330 44.42 4.46 6.73
N VAL A 331 43.22 4.80 6.27
CA VAL A 331 42.77 4.51 4.90
C VAL A 331 42.23 5.77 4.26
N ASP A 332 42.77 6.15 3.10
CA ASP A 332 42.34 7.33 2.34
C ASP A 332 42.25 8.63 3.18
N GLY A 333 43.10 8.76 4.21
CA GLY A 333 43.17 9.92 5.11
C GLY A 333 42.14 9.94 6.24
N ALA A 334 41.38 8.86 6.44
CA ALA A 334 40.53 8.68 7.62
C ALA A 334 41.32 8.04 8.77
N ARG A 335 41.13 8.57 9.98
CA ARG A 335 41.75 8.08 11.22
C ARG A 335 41.33 6.63 11.52
N CYS A 336 42.15 5.90 12.26
CA CYS A 336 41.92 4.49 12.55
C CYS A 336 41.69 4.22 14.04
N ALA A 337 40.71 3.38 14.35
CA ALA A 337 40.54 2.75 15.66
C ALA A 337 40.80 1.24 15.52
N THR A 338 41.58 0.65 16.44
CA THR A 338 41.96 -0.78 16.36
C THR A 338 40.83 -1.74 16.74
N SER A 339 39.84 -1.26 17.50
CA SER A 339 38.66 -2.03 17.92
C SER A 339 37.52 -1.10 18.32
N LEU A 340 36.32 -1.65 18.54
CA LEU A 340 35.19 -0.88 19.08
C LEU A 340 35.44 -0.40 20.51
N GLY A 341 36.22 -1.14 21.31
CA GLY A 341 36.63 -0.73 22.65
C GLY A 341 37.65 0.41 22.68
N ALA A 342 38.32 0.68 21.56
CA ALA A 342 39.28 1.79 21.43
C ALA A 342 38.61 3.11 21.00
N LEU A 343 37.28 3.13 20.84
CA LEU A 343 36.55 4.33 20.49
C LEU A 343 36.52 5.31 21.68
N GLU A 344 36.96 6.55 21.42
CA GLU A 344 36.93 7.64 22.42
C GLU A 344 35.49 8.09 22.75
N GLN A 345 34.58 7.92 21.79
CA GLN A 345 33.17 8.27 21.91
C GLN A 345 32.30 7.28 21.14
N LYS A 346 31.05 7.17 21.56
CA LYS A 346 30.03 6.41 20.85
C LYS A 346 29.82 6.97 19.44
N LEU A 347 29.71 6.08 18.46
CA LEU A 347 29.43 6.45 17.08
C LEU A 347 27.94 6.71 16.88
N ASP A 348 27.58 7.72 16.08
CA ASP A 348 26.19 7.86 15.61
C ASP A 348 25.85 6.75 14.61
N LEU A 349 26.77 6.47 13.67
CA LEU A 349 26.61 5.43 12.65
C LEU A 349 27.87 4.56 12.52
N LEU A 350 27.68 3.25 12.64
CA LEU A 350 28.68 2.24 12.31
C LEU A 350 28.30 1.47 11.04
N ILE A 351 29.13 1.52 10.00
CA ILE A 351 28.91 0.82 8.73
C ILE A 351 29.77 -0.43 8.69
N LEU A 352 29.14 -1.60 8.55
CA LEU A 352 29.80 -2.90 8.48
C LEU A 352 29.88 -3.39 7.04
N ALA A 353 31.06 -3.30 6.43
CA ALA A 353 31.39 -3.84 5.10
C ALA A 353 32.35 -5.05 5.21
N VAL A 354 31.98 -6.01 6.07
CA VAL A 354 32.72 -7.24 6.40
C VAL A 354 31.95 -8.48 5.96
N THR A 355 32.47 -9.69 6.20
CA THR A 355 31.72 -10.94 5.97
C THR A 355 30.62 -11.14 7.00
N ALA A 356 29.59 -11.94 6.68
CA ALA A 356 28.46 -12.22 7.58
C ALA A 356 28.90 -12.76 8.95
N ASP A 357 29.85 -13.70 8.98
CA ASP A 357 30.37 -14.30 10.23
C ASP A 357 31.00 -13.26 11.17
N VAL A 358 31.66 -12.25 10.60
CA VAL A 358 32.22 -11.14 11.37
C VAL A 358 31.11 -10.19 11.80
N ALA A 359 30.15 -9.88 10.91
CA ALA A 359 29.04 -8.99 11.22
C ALA A 359 28.20 -9.50 12.40
N PHE A 360 27.88 -10.80 12.49
CA PHE A 360 27.17 -11.36 13.65
C PHE A 360 27.90 -11.10 14.96
N LYS A 361 29.22 -11.33 15.01
CA LYS A 361 30.04 -11.08 16.21
C LYS A 361 30.09 -9.61 16.59
N VAL A 362 30.16 -8.74 15.58
CA VAL A 362 30.20 -7.28 15.79
C VAL A 362 28.84 -6.77 16.30
N VAL A 363 27.71 -7.35 15.87
CA VAL A 363 26.40 -7.01 16.43
C VAL A 363 26.35 -7.29 17.94
N ASP A 364 26.79 -8.47 18.37
CA ASP A 364 26.88 -8.82 19.79
C ASP A 364 27.83 -7.87 20.54
N GLU A 365 28.97 -7.54 19.94
CA GLU A 365 29.95 -6.63 20.53
C GLU A 365 29.37 -5.22 20.70
N VAL A 366 28.73 -4.65 19.67
CA VAL A 366 28.11 -3.32 19.72
C VAL A 366 27.04 -3.24 20.80
N ILE A 367 26.19 -4.28 20.92
CA ILE A 367 25.16 -4.33 21.95
C ILE A 367 25.79 -4.38 23.35
N ARG A 368 26.87 -5.13 23.52
CA ARG A 368 27.58 -5.27 24.79
C ARG A 368 28.34 -4.01 25.20
N THR A 369 28.99 -3.33 24.26
CA THR A 369 29.84 -2.16 24.54
C THR A 369 29.11 -0.83 24.39
N ASP A 370 27.90 -0.84 23.85
CA ASP A 370 27.13 0.36 23.47
C ASP A 370 27.93 1.29 22.54
N ALA A 371 28.71 0.71 21.63
CA ALA A 371 29.67 1.44 20.79
C ALA A 371 29.05 2.34 19.71
N ALA A 372 27.77 2.13 19.36
CA ALA A 372 27.08 2.90 18.31
C ALA A 372 25.59 3.12 18.62
N GLU A 373 25.02 4.22 18.12
CA GLU A 373 23.57 4.49 18.16
C GLU A 373 22.82 3.82 17.01
N SER A 374 23.46 3.70 15.85
CA SER A 374 22.92 3.01 14.68
C SER A 374 24.00 2.21 13.95
N VAL A 375 23.59 1.13 13.31
CA VAL A 375 24.49 0.21 12.60
C VAL A 375 23.90 -0.13 11.23
N LEU A 376 24.70 0.04 10.17
CA LEU A 376 24.35 -0.33 8.81
C LEU A 376 25.06 -1.64 8.41
N LEU A 377 24.27 -2.67 8.15
CA LEU A 377 24.71 -4.02 7.80
C LEU A 377 24.74 -4.19 6.28
N ILE A 378 25.90 -4.02 5.65
CA ILE A 378 26.08 -4.27 4.21
C ILE A 378 26.06 -5.76 3.82
N PRO A 379 26.66 -6.72 4.58
CA PRO A 379 26.81 -8.09 4.08
C PRO A 379 25.49 -8.81 3.85
N GLY A 380 25.45 -9.62 2.79
CA GLY A 380 24.46 -10.69 2.63
C GLY A 380 24.90 -11.98 3.35
N GLY A 381 23.99 -12.95 3.43
CA GLY A 381 24.20 -14.20 4.18
C GLY A 381 23.76 -14.09 5.64
N MET A 382 22.77 -13.25 5.91
CA MET A 382 22.23 -12.97 7.24
C MET A 382 20.71 -13.17 7.29
N GLY A 383 20.22 -14.24 6.64
CA GLY A 383 18.82 -14.72 6.72
C GLY A 383 18.26 -15.26 5.40
N GLU A 384 18.91 -15.00 4.27
CA GLU A 384 18.45 -15.32 2.91
C GLU A 384 18.65 -16.80 2.57
N THR A 385 19.70 -17.41 3.10
CA THR A 385 20.03 -18.82 2.86
C THR A 385 19.65 -19.68 4.06
N GLU A 386 19.37 -20.96 3.83
CA GLU A 386 19.04 -21.92 4.89
C GLU A 386 20.09 -21.93 6.02
N ALA A 387 21.38 -21.95 5.67
CA ALA A 387 22.48 -21.92 6.64
C ALA A 387 22.56 -20.62 7.47
N SER A 388 22.05 -19.51 6.94
CA SER A 388 22.07 -18.20 7.62
C SER A 388 20.86 -17.92 8.51
N ARG A 389 19.77 -18.70 8.40
CA ARG A 389 18.51 -18.46 9.13
C ARG A 389 18.68 -18.55 10.63
N GLU A 390 19.33 -19.60 11.13
CA GLU A 390 19.50 -19.80 12.57
C GLU A 390 20.45 -18.78 13.21
N PRO A 391 21.63 -18.46 12.62
CA PRO A 391 22.43 -17.32 13.08
C PRO A 391 21.67 -15.99 13.08
N ALA A 392 20.88 -15.70 12.04
CA ALA A 392 20.06 -14.50 11.97
C ALA A 392 18.99 -14.47 13.07
N ARG A 393 18.31 -15.60 13.32
CA ARG A 393 17.33 -15.73 14.41
C ARG A 393 17.95 -15.40 15.77
N ARG A 394 19.12 -15.95 16.08
CA ARG A 394 19.86 -15.66 17.32
C ARG A 394 20.25 -14.18 17.44
N MET A 395 20.69 -13.57 16.35
CA MET A 395 20.99 -12.13 16.31
C MET A 395 19.76 -11.29 16.67
N LEU A 396 18.57 -11.64 16.14
CA LEU A 396 17.33 -10.94 16.46
C LEU A 396 16.92 -11.12 17.93
N GLU A 397 17.10 -12.31 18.50
CA GLU A 397 16.87 -12.56 19.92
C GLU A 397 17.79 -11.70 20.81
N THR A 398 19.06 -11.58 20.45
CA THR A 398 20.01 -10.71 21.17
C THR A 398 19.57 -9.24 21.11
N ILE A 399 19.15 -8.76 19.94
CA ILE A 399 18.62 -7.39 19.77
C ILE A 399 17.37 -7.18 20.64
N ASP A 400 16.43 -8.13 20.63
CA ASP A 400 15.19 -8.03 21.37
C ASP A 400 15.43 -8.05 22.88
N ASN A 401 16.34 -8.89 23.37
CA ASN A 401 16.71 -8.94 24.78
C ASN A 401 17.33 -7.62 25.25
N ALA A 402 18.25 -7.05 24.48
CA ALA A 402 18.85 -5.75 24.79
C ALA A 402 17.78 -4.63 24.87
N ARG A 403 16.77 -4.66 24.00
CA ARG A 403 15.69 -3.67 24.00
C ARG A 403 14.76 -3.79 25.19
N ARG A 404 14.47 -5.01 25.64
CA ARG A 404 13.69 -5.23 26.88
C ARG A 404 14.39 -4.65 28.09
N GLU A 405 15.72 -4.59 28.07
CA GLU A 405 16.56 -3.93 29.07
C GLU A 405 16.70 -2.41 28.84
N GLY A 406 16.05 -1.84 27.82
CA GLY A 406 16.07 -0.41 27.52
C GLY A 406 17.34 0.08 26.80
N ARG A 407 18.13 -0.82 26.20
CA ARG A 407 19.40 -0.50 25.52
C ARG A 407 19.46 -1.01 24.09
N GLY A 408 20.55 -0.68 23.39
CA GLY A 408 20.87 -1.17 22.05
C GLY A 408 20.62 -0.16 20.92
N PRO A 409 21.30 -0.32 19.77
CA PRO A 409 21.15 0.56 18.62
C PRO A 409 19.92 0.19 17.75
N VAL A 410 19.73 0.96 16.67
CA VAL A 410 18.95 0.54 15.51
C VAL A 410 19.85 -0.10 14.46
N PHE A 411 19.43 -1.21 13.85
CA PHE A 411 20.15 -1.85 12.76
C PHE A 411 19.39 -1.67 11.43
N ALA A 412 20.10 -1.30 10.37
CA ALA A 412 19.60 -1.20 9.00
C ALA A 412 20.24 -2.28 8.11
N GLY A 413 19.48 -2.88 7.20
CA GLY A 413 19.92 -4.05 6.42
C GLY A 413 19.41 -5.37 7.05
N ALA A 414 20.12 -6.49 6.97
CA ALA A 414 21.37 -6.75 6.25
C ALA A 414 21.17 -6.82 4.73
N ASN A 415 22.20 -7.23 3.97
CA ASN A 415 22.15 -7.37 2.52
C ASN A 415 21.61 -6.11 1.82
N CYS A 416 22.18 -4.98 2.18
CA CYS A 416 21.72 -3.71 1.66
C CYS A 416 22.84 -2.99 0.92
N LEU A 417 22.45 -2.17 -0.06
CA LEU A 417 23.36 -1.31 -0.77
C LEU A 417 23.93 -0.19 0.12
N GLY A 418 23.16 0.20 1.14
CA GLY A 418 23.44 1.32 2.02
C GLY A 418 22.49 2.49 1.83
N ILE A 419 22.91 3.64 2.33
CA ILE A 419 22.12 4.87 2.43
C ILE A 419 22.84 6.03 1.76
N ILE A 420 22.10 6.80 0.96
CA ILE A 420 22.46 8.17 0.58
C ILE A 420 21.60 9.11 1.42
N SER A 421 22.26 10.00 2.15
CA SER A 421 21.62 11.09 2.87
C SER A 421 22.30 12.40 2.50
N HIS A 422 21.65 13.17 1.63
CA HIS A 422 22.16 14.50 1.29
C HIS A 422 22.16 15.43 2.52
N PRO A 423 21.10 15.48 3.34
CA PRO A 423 21.13 16.27 4.58
C PRO A 423 22.18 15.79 5.59
N GLY A 424 22.50 14.50 5.60
CA GLY A 424 23.58 13.92 6.42
C GLY A 424 24.98 14.04 5.81
N ASN A 425 25.11 14.59 4.58
CA ASN A 425 26.36 14.73 3.83
C ASN A 425 27.13 13.41 3.63
N PHE A 426 26.45 12.28 3.40
CA PHE A 426 27.13 11.02 3.16
C PHE A 426 26.44 10.12 2.13
N ASP A 427 27.26 9.33 1.46
CA ASP A 427 26.88 8.25 0.57
C ASP A 427 27.62 6.98 0.97
N SER A 428 26.87 6.00 1.47
CA SER A 428 27.40 4.71 1.92
C SER A 428 27.21 3.58 0.90
N TRP A 429 26.85 3.89 -0.34
CA TRP A 429 26.75 2.88 -1.39
C TRP A 429 28.14 2.46 -1.84
N PHE A 430 28.33 1.17 -2.08
CA PHE A 430 29.56 0.63 -2.66
C PHE A 430 29.59 0.70 -4.19
N ILE A 431 28.99 1.76 -4.78
CA ILE A 431 29.02 2.06 -6.22
C ILE A 431 29.95 3.26 -6.45
N PRO A 432 31.03 3.12 -7.24
CA PRO A 432 31.90 4.24 -7.58
C PRO A 432 31.19 5.30 -8.45
N GLU A 433 31.59 6.55 -8.31
CA GLU A 433 31.04 7.69 -9.08
C GLU A 433 31.12 7.47 -10.61
N GLU A 434 32.20 6.87 -11.10
CA GLU A 434 32.36 6.53 -12.53
C GLU A 434 31.30 5.56 -13.08
N ARG A 435 30.62 4.80 -12.21
CA ARG A 435 29.55 3.87 -12.60
C ARG A 435 28.16 4.45 -12.40
N LEU A 436 28.02 5.42 -11.51
CA LEU A 436 26.76 6.09 -11.22
C LEU A 436 27.04 7.52 -10.72
N PRO A 437 27.11 8.49 -11.64
CA PRO A 437 27.33 9.89 -11.27
C PRO A 437 26.18 10.42 -10.41
N ARG A 438 26.52 11.14 -9.34
CA ARG A 438 25.56 11.68 -8.36
C ARG A 438 25.50 13.20 -8.48
N THR A 439 25.06 13.68 -9.63
CA THR A 439 24.94 15.12 -9.88
C THR A 439 23.79 15.70 -9.06
N GLN A 440 24.02 16.86 -8.45
CA GLN A 440 22.93 17.65 -7.88
C GLN A 440 22.08 18.20 -9.02
N LYS A 441 20.82 17.80 -9.06
CA LYS A 441 19.86 18.18 -10.11
C LYS A 441 18.82 19.17 -9.59
N LYS A 442 18.61 19.23 -8.26
CA LYS A 442 17.63 20.11 -7.63
C LYS A 442 18.29 21.06 -6.63
N ALA A 443 17.78 22.30 -6.58
CA ALA A 443 18.15 23.27 -5.56
C ALA A 443 17.69 22.82 -4.16
N LYS A 444 16.47 22.28 -4.07
CA LYS A 444 15.89 21.69 -2.85
C LYS A 444 15.39 20.28 -3.15
N ARG A 445 15.74 19.34 -2.28
CA ARG A 445 15.28 17.95 -2.35
C ARG A 445 14.15 17.75 -1.35
N THR A 446 13.00 17.29 -1.82
CA THR A 446 11.79 17.14 -0.99
C THR A 446 11.20 15.74 -1.01
N SER A 447 11.95 14.77 -1.54
CA SER A 447 11.50 13.38 -1.66
C SER A 447 12.46 12.40 -0.99
N ALA A 448 11.93 11.25 -0.58
CA ALA A 448 12.70 10.13 -0.05
C ALA A 448 12.34 8.85 -0.81
N LEU A 449 13.31 7.99 -1.07
CA LEU A 449 13.11 6.72 -1.75
C LEU A 449 13.63 5.56 -0.90
N ILE A 450 12.75 4.64 -0.53
CA ILE A 450 13.02 3.46 0.30
C ILE A 450 12.92 2.21 -0.58
N SER A 451 13.83 1.27 -0.42
CA SER A 451 13.79 0.02 -1.19
C SER A 451 14.41 -1.15 -0.46
N GLN A 452 13.77 -2.32 -0.51
CA GLN A 452 14.43 -3.59 -0.17
C GLN A 452 15.56 -3.92 -1.16
N SER A 453 15.39 -3.63 -2.45
CA SER A 453 16.38 -3.91 -3.48
C SER A 453 17.29 -2.71 -3.75
N GLY A 454 18.59 -2.86 -3.51
CA GLY A 454 19.59 -1.86 -3.89
C GLY A 454 19.68 -1.65 -5.40
N ALA A 455 19.58 -2.73 -6.19
CA ALA A 455 19.60 -2.67 -7.65
C ALA A 455 18.42 -1.87 -8.21
N PHE A 456 17.25 -1.92 -7.54
CA PHE A 456 16.12 -1.07 -7.90
C PHE A 456 16.50 0.42 -7.79
N LEU A 457 17.11 0.85 -6.68
CA LEU A 457 17.54 2.24 -6.49
C LEU A 457 18.56 2.69 -7.54
N VAL A 458 19.59 1.87 -7.79
CA VAL A 458 20.62 2.13 -8.80
C VAL A 458 20.01 2.30 -10.19
N THR A 459 19.13 1.38 -10.60
CA THR A 459 18.52 1.43 -11.93
C THR A 459 17.52 2.58 -12.06
N ARG A 460 16.80 2.95 -10.99
CA ARG A 460 15.95 4.15 -11.00
C ARG A 460 16.79 5.41 -11.14
N LEU A 461 17.86 5.57 -10.37
CA LEU A 461 18.72 6.75 -10.46
C LEU A 461 19.40 6.87 -11.83
N SER A 462 19.85 5.74 -12.39
CA SER A 462 20.49 5.70 -13.71
C SER A 462 19.54 6.04 -14.86
N LYS A 463 18.27 5.59 -14.81
CA LYS A 463 17.30 5.77 -15.91
C LYS A 463 16.50 7.08 -15.83
N ASN A 464 16.49 7.75 -14.69
CA ASN A 464 15.66 8.92 -14.45
C ASN A 464 16.54 10.15 -14.20
N PRO A 465 16.85 10.95 -15.24
CA PRO A 465 17.73 12.10 -15.11
C PRO A 465 17.19 13.18 -14.15
N TRP A 466 15.87 13.24 -13.94
CA TRP A 466 15.20 14.15 -13.00
C TRP A 466 15.26 13.69 -11.52
N LEU A 467 15.59 12.43 -11.25
CA LEU A 467 15.52 11.84 -9.92
C LEU A 467 16.70 12.33 -9.05
N ASP A 468 16.39 13.04 -7.97
CA ASP A 468 17.35 13.56 -6.97
C ASP A 468 16.70 13.67 -5.57
N PRO A 469 16.34 12.54 -4.93
CA PRO A 469 15.70 12.53 -3.61
C PRO A 469 16.67 12.97 -2.51
N ALA A 470 16.17 13.55 -1.42
CA ALA A 470 16.97 13.91 -0.25
C ALA A 470 17.59 12.67 0.43
N TYR A 471 16.85 11.55 0.39
CA TYR A 471 17.26 10.29 0.98
C TYR A 471 17.01 9.14 0.01
N MET A 472 17.99 8.23 -0.12
CA MET A 472 17.81 6.95 -0.78
C MET A 472 18.28 5.85 0.17
N VAL A 473 17.35 5.04 0.68
CA VAL A 473 17.59 4.09 1.77
C VAL A 473 17.35 2.67 1.27
N ALA A 474 18.42 1.88 1.14
CA ALA A 474 18.31 0.45 0.91
C ALA A 474 18.19 -0.27 2.26
N ILE A 475 17.08 -0.96 2.50
CA ILE A 475 16.82 -1.64 3.78
C ILE A 475 17.10 -3.15 3.75
N GLY A 476 17.33 -3.72 2.56
CA GLY A 476 17.69 -5.12 2.38
C GLY A 476 16.72 -6.08 3.08
N ASN A 477 17.26 -6.99 3.89
CA ASN A 477 16.49 -8.06 4.55
C ASN A 477 15.53 -7.57 5.63
N GLN A 478 15.62 -6.30 6.05
CA GLN A 478 14.86 -5.74 7.18
C GLN A 478 15.04 -6.59 8.45
N ASN A 479 16.26 -7.00 8.78
CA ASN A 479 16.53 -7.80 9.97
C ASN A 479 16.05 -7.06 11.24
N ASP A 480 16.25 -5.74 11.25
CA ASP A 480 15.69 -4.89 12.29
C ASP A 480 14.80 -3.80 11.69
N MET A 481 15.34 -2.66 11.23
CA MET A 481 14.56 -1.54 10.69
C MET A 481 13.72 -1.95 9.47
N THR A 482 12.50 -1.43 9.38
CA THR A 482 11.53 -1.76 8.35
C THR A 482 11.04 -0.56 7.53
N HIS A 483 10.17 -0.83 6.54
CA HIS A 483 9.47 0.22 5.80
C HIS A 483 8.61 1.09 6.73
N GLY A 484 7.88 0.46 7.66
CA GLY A 484 7.02 1.17 8.60
C GLY A 484 7.78 2.23 9.39
N ASP A 485 8.95 1.86 9.93
CA ASP A 485 9.79 2.77 10.72
C ASP A 485 10.25 3.99 9.89
N LEU A 486 10.73 3.77 8.66
CA LEU A 486 11.24 4.85 7.80
C LEU A 486 10.14 5.74 7.25
N ILE A 487 9.01 5.17 6.81
CA ILE A 487 7.88 5.95 6.31
C ILE A 487 7.32 6.80 7.45
N GLU A 488 7.26 6.28 8.69
CA GLU A 488 6.86 7.07 9.85
C GLU A 488 7.83 8.23 10.12
N SER A 489 9.14 7.97 10.06
CA SER A 489 10.17 9.00 10.22
C SER A 489 10.03 10.11 9.18
N PHE A 490 9.90 9.76 7.89
CA PHE A 490 9.72 10.75 6.82
C PHE A 490 8.35 11.41 6.83
N ALA A 491 7.31 10.76 7.35
CA ALA A 491 6.01 11.38 7.58
C ALA A 491 6.12 12.53 8.58
N ALA A 492 6.98 12.41 9.60
CA ALA A 492 7.23 13.46 10.58
C ALA A 492 8.20 14.56 10.10
N ASN A 493 9.06 14.28 9.11
CA ASN A 493 10.07 15.24 8.63
C ASN A 493 9.44 16.38 7.78
N PRO A 494 9.48 17.66 8.18
CA PRO A 494 8.81 18.75 7.46
C PRO A 494 9.38 19.03 6.05
N GLU A 495 10.62 18.63 5.77
CA GLU A 495 11.25 18.87 4.47
C GLU A 495 10.81 17.85 3.40
N ILE A 496 10.28 16.69 3.83
CA ILE A 496 9.84 15.64 2.91
C ILE A 496 8.36 15.79 2.59
N ARG A 497 8.06 15.83 1.29
CA ARG A 497 6.71 15.94 0.73
C ARG A 497 6.28 14.67 0.00
N VAL A 498 7.23 13.89 -0.51
CA VAL A 498 6.98 12.69 -1.31
C VAL A 498 7.82 11.53 -0.79
N ILE A 499 7.20 10.40 -0.55
CA ILE A 499 7.87 9.17 -0.11
C ILE A 499 7.62 8.09 -1.15
N GLY A 500 8.67 7.52 -1.72
CA GLY A 500 8.61 6.39 -2.62
C GLY A 500 9.06 5.13 -1.89
N ALA A 501 8.36 4.01 -2.08
CA ALA A 501 8.76 2.72 -1.50
C ALA A 501 8.64 1.58 -2.52
N TYR A 502 9.70 0.79 -2.64
CA TYR A 502 9.69 -0.50 -3.31
C TYR A 502 9.63 -1.63 -2.28
N VAL A 503 8.55 -2.42 -2.34
CA VAL A 503 8.21 -3.43 -1.35
C VAL A 503 8.09 -4.80 -2.01
N GLU A 504 8.91 -5.76 -1.60
CA GLU A 504 8.81 -7.17 -1.96
C GLU A 504 7.88 -7.92 -1.00
N GLY A 505 7.96 -7.60 0.29
CA GLY A 505 7.10 -8.14 1.34
C GLY A 505 7.38 -7.49 2.69
N PHE A 506 6.54 -7.77 3.66
CA PHE A 506 6.61 -7.17 4.99
C PHE A 506 7.15 -8.17 6.03
N LYS A 507 7.75 -7.62 7.10
CA LYS A 507 7.89 -8.36 8.36
C LYS A 507 6.54 -8.39 9.07
N ASP A 508 6.43 -9.23 10.09
CA ASP A 508 5.19 -9.42 10.84
C ASP A 508 4.68 -8.06 11.34
N LEU A 509 3.43 -7.74 11.01
CA LEU A 509 2.73 -6.48 11.29
C LEU A 509 3.36 -5.20 10.69
N ASP A 510 4.43 -5.30 9.89
CA ASP A 510 5.05 -4.15 9.23
C ASP A 510 4.14 -3.56 8.14
N GLY A 511 3.30 -4.37 7.49
CA GLY A 511 2.28 -3.87 6.57
C GLY A 511 1.26 -2.95 7.28
N LEU A 512 0.82 -3.31 8.48
CA LEU A 512 -0.02 -2.46 9.32
C LEU A 512 0.70 -1.18 9.76
N ALA A 513 1.99 -1.29 10.13
CA ALA A 513 2.81 -0.12 10.47
C ALA A 513 2.94 0.84 9.28
N VAL A 514 3.20 0.31 8.08
CA VAL A 514 3.22 1.08 6.82
C VAL A 514 1.86 1.74 6.56
N ALA A 515 0.76 1.01 6.71
CA ALA A 515 -0.58 1.57 6.52
C ALA A 515 -0.85 2.76 7.47
N ARG A 516 -0.47 2.64 8.75
CA ARG A 516 -0.56 3.74 9.73
C ARG A 516 0.32 4.92 9.34
N ALA A 517 1.56 4.66 8.94
CA ALA A 517 2.51 5.71 8.54
C ALA A 517 2.07 6.43 7.26
N VAL A 518 1.53 5.70 6.27
CA VAL A 518 0.92 6.23 5.05
C VAL A 518 -0.26 7.13 5.40
N ARG A 519 -1.17 6.68 6.28
CA ARG A 519 -2.33 7.49 6.69
C ARG A 519 -1.88 8.78 7.37
N LYS A 520 -0.90 8.69 8.28
CA LYS A 520 -0.28 9.86 8.93
C LYS A 520 0.33 10.83 7.93
N ALA A 521 1.11 10.33 6.96
CA ALA A 521 1.71 11.15 5.91
C ALA A 521 0.65 11.83 5.03
N THR A 522 -0.40 11.09 4.64
CA THR A 522 -1.48 11.59 3.79
C THR A 522 -2.28 12.69 4.49
N LEU A 523 -2.57 12.52 5.77
CA LEU A 523 -3.24 13.53 6.60
C LEU A 523 -2.37 14.78 6.78
N ALA A 524 -1.05 14.63 6.80
CA ALA A 524 -0.09 15.74 6.78
C ALA A 524 0.11 16.38 5.39
N GLY A 525 -0.68 16.00 4.37
CA GLY A 525 -0.60 16.56 3.02
C GLY A 525 0.54 16.02 2.17
N LYS A 526 1.20 14.93 2.60
CA LYS A 526 2.29 14.27 1.87
C LYS A 526 1.76 13.19 0.93
N GLN A 527 2.56 12.84 -0.06
CA GLN A 527 2.24 11.79 -1.03
C GLN A 527 3.13 10.58 -0.79
N VAL A 528 2.55 9.37 -0.79
CA VAL A 528 3.31 8.11 -0.65
C VAL A 528 3.05 7.21 -1.85
N VAL A 529 4.07 6.97 -2.66
CA VAL A 529 4.03 6.11 -3.85
C VAL A 529 4.67 4.77 -3.52
N ILE A 530 3.94 3.67 -3.71
CA ILE A 530 4.41 2.33 -3.35
C ILE A 530 4.33 1.43 -4.58
N PHE A 531 5.42 0.74 -4.89
CA PHE A 531 5.39 -0.40 -5.79
C PHE A 531 5.52 -1.69 -4.98
N LYS A 532 4.41 -2.41 -4.84
CA LYS A 532 4.40 -3.75 -4.25
C LYS A 532 4.72 -4.77 -5.35
N ASN A 533 5.94 -5.29 -5.31
CA ASN A 533 6.38 -6.38 -6.16
C ASN A 533 5.88 -7.73 -5.60
N ALA A 534 6.13 -8.83 -6.33
CA ALA A 534 5.67 -10.17 -5.98
C ALA A 534 4.13 -10.28 -5.91
N GLN A 535 3.46 -9.83 -6.96
CA GLN A 535 1.99 -9.80 -7.05
C GLN A 535 1.36 -11.18 -7.33
N SER A 536 2.16 -12.14 -7.81
CA SER A 536 1.74 -13.50 -8.12
C SER A 536 2.42 -14.52 -7.20
N ALA A 537 1.85 -15.73 -7.09
CA ALA A 537 2.48 -16.82 -6.34
C ALA A 537 3.91 -17.14 -6.82
N ALA A 538 4.15 -17.04 -8.13
CA ALA A 538 5.49 -17.22 -8.70
C ALA A 538 6.43 -16.07 -8.30
N GLY A 539 5.95 -14.82 -8.36
CA GLY A 539 6.72 -13.66 -7.89
C GLY A 539 7.04 -13.72 -6.40
N GLY A 540 6.10 -14.19 -5.58
CA GLY A 540 6.29 -14.41 -4.15
C GLY A 540 7.41 -15.40 -3.84
N LYS A 541 7.44 -16.54 -4.53
CA LYS A 541 8.52 -17.52 -4.40
C LYS A 541 9.89 -16.94 -4.79
N ALA A 542 9.95 -16.11 -5.83
CA ALA A 542 11.18 -15.47 -6.28
C ALA A 542 11.73 -14.45 -5.25
N ALA A 543 10.86 -13.64 -4.64
CA ALA A 543 11.26 -12.67 -3.61
C ALA A 543 11.87 -13.33 -2.36
N MET A 544 11.30 -14.46 -1.93
CA MET A 544 11.80 -15.21 -0.77
C MET A 544 13.27 -15.62 -0.90
N GLY A 545 13.70 -16.03 -2.09
CA GLY A 545 15.08 -16.47 -2.34
C GLY A 545 16.12 -15.34 -2.35
N HIS A 546 15.69 -14.07 -2.40
CA HIS A 546 16.59 -12.92 -2.56
C HIS A 546 16.72 -12.06 -1.29
N THR A 547 15.62 -11.78 -0.57
CA THR A 547 15.61 -10.85 0.58
C THR A 547 15.09 -11.46 1.90
N ALA A 548 14.87 -12.78 1.95
CA ALA A 548 14.23 -13.46 3.09
C ALA A 548 12.88 -12.82 3.48
N SER A 549 12.19 -12.21 2.51
CA SER A 549 10.89 -11.60 2.69
C SER A 549 9.78 -12.54 2.23
N ILE A 550 8.73 -12.66 3.03
CA ILE A 550 7.57 -13.49 2.70
C ILE A 550 6.54 -12.58 2.01
N ALA A 551 6.10 -12.98 0.82
CA ALA A 551 5.05 -12.27 0.12
C ALA A 551 3.68 -12.56 0.77
N GLY A 552 3.02 -11.53 1.28
CA GLY A 552 1.64 -11.59 1.72
C GLY A 552 0.63 -11.51 0.56
N ASP A 553 -0.65 -11.45 0.92
CA ASP A 553 -1.76 -11.29 -0.02
C ASP A 553 -1.70 -9.91 -0.69
N TYR A 554 -1.51 -9.90 -2.02
CA TYR A 554 -1.39 -8.67 -2.79
C TYR A 554 -2.69 -7.85 -2.80
N GLU A 555 -3.85 -8.50 -2.88
CA GLU A 555 -5.13 -7.80 -2.97
C GLU A 555 -5.46 -7.10 -1.65
N VAL A 556 -5.23 -7.81 -0.53
CA VAL A 556 -5.35 -7.22 0.81
C VAL A 556 -4.36 -6.05 0.98
N CYS A 557 -3.09 -6.24 0.57
CA CYS A 557 -2.08 -5.19 0.64
C CYS A 557 -2.49 -3.94 -0.16
N ASN A 558 -2.90 -4.14 -1.41
CA ASN A 558 -3.34 -3.06 -2.28
C ASN A 558 -4.56 -2.34 -1.70
N ALA A 559 -5.56 -3.08 -1.20
CA ALA A 559 -6.76 -2.50 -0.59
C ALA A 559 -6.41 -1.66 0.64
N VAL A 560 -5.70 -2.23 1.61
CA VAL A 560 -5.38 -1.57 2.88
C VAL A 560 -4.50 -0.33 2.66
N LEU A 561 -3.47 -0.42 1.82
CA LEU A 561 -2.56 0.72 1.58
C LEU A 561 -3.21 1.82 0.72
N THR A 562 -4.07 1.45 -0.25
CA THR A 562 -4.85 2.42 -1.01
C THR A 562 -5.83 3.16 -0.11
N GLN A 563 -6.53 2.45 0.77
CA GLN A 563 -7.41 3.04 1.78
C GLN A 563 -6.63 3.93 2.75
N ALA A 564 -5.41 3.56 3.13
CA ALA A 564 -4.55 4.40 3.95
C ALA A 564 -4.15 5.73 3.26
N GLY A 565 -4.15 5.78 1.93
CA GLY A 565 -3.83 6.98 1.13
C GLY A 565 -2.64 6.84 0.19
N ALA A 566 -2.05 5.64 0.05
CA ALA A 566 -0.93 5.42 -0.86
C ALA A 566 -1.36 5.39 -2.33
N LEU A 567 -0.43 5.78 -3.20
CA LEU A 567 -0.46 5.58 -4.64
C LEU A 567 0.20 4.23 -4.95
N ILE A 568 -0.60 3.18 -5.16
CA ILE A 568 -0.07 1.84 -5.48
C ILE A 568 0.15 1.71 -6.99
N ALA A 569 1.41 1.54 -7.39
CA ALA A 569 1.80 1.29 -8.77
C ALA A 569 1.69 -0.20 -9.11
N SER A 570 1.20 -0.52 -10.31
CA SER A 570 1.12 -1.90 -10.82
C SER A 570 2.45 -2.45 -11.29
N ASP A 571 3.38 -1.58 -11.69
CA ASP A 571 4.67 -1.97 -12.24
C ASP A 571 5.72 -0.85 -12.05
N VAL A 572 6.95 -1.15 -12.48
CA VAL A 572 8.10 -0.24 -12.33
C VAL A 572 7.95 1.04 -13.16
N SER A 573 7.30 0.96 -14.32
CA SER A 573 7.10 2.13 -15.19
C SER A 573 6.08 3.06 -14.55
N GLU A 574 4.93 2.54 -14.11
CA GLU A 574 3.90 3.30 -13.40
C GLU A 574 4.47 3.88 -12.09
N PHE A 575 5.30 3.14 -11.35
CA PHE A 575 5.97 3.68 -10.17
C PHE A 575 6.82 4.91 -10.49
N SER A 576 7.60 4.83 -11.56
CA SER A 576 8.49 5.92 -11.97
C SER A 576 7.66 7.15 -12.36
N ASP A 577 6.54 6.94 -13.06
CA ASP A 577 5.65 8.01 -13.50
C ASP A 577 4.91 8.68 -12.35
N LEU A 578 4.33 7.89 -11.44
CA LEU A 578 3.64 8.41 -10.27
C LEU A 578 4.59 9.10 -9.30
N PHE A 579 5.81 8.58 -9.11
CA PHE A 579 6.83 9.23 -8.30
C PHE A 579 7.28 10.54 -8.94
N TYR A 580 7.45 10.57 -10.26
CA TYR A 580 7.81 11.78 -11.00
C TYR A 580 6.76 12.87 -10.87
N LEU A 581 5.49 12.55 -11.17
CA LEU A 581 4.37 13.47 -11.03
C LEU A 581 4.24 13.96 -9.58
N SER A 582 4.38 13.06 -8.61
CA SER A 582 4.29 13.42 -7.19
C SER A 582 5.38 14.41 -6.78
N ASP A 583 6.62 14.21 -7.22
CA ASP A 583 7.77 15.03 -6.87
C ASP A 583 7.79 16.38 -7.61
N CYS A 584 7.38 16.41 -8.89
CA CYS A 584 7.29 17.65 -9.68
C CYS A 584 6.06 18.50 -9.37
N MET A 585 4.93 17.89 -8.98
CA MET A 585 3.65 18.59 -8.86
C MET A 585 3.07 18.54 -7.44
N ALA A 586 3.90 18.31 -6.43
CA ALA A 586 3.44 18.23 -5.05
C ALA A 586 2.66 19.47 -4.61
N ASP A 587 3.06 20.67 -5.07
CA ASP A 587 2.45 21.98 -4.78
C ASP A 587 1.19 22.28 -5.60
N LYS A 588 0.93 21.50 -6.66
CA LYS A 588 -0.24 21.70 -7.51
C LYS A 588 -1.52 21.21 -6.84
N VAL A 589 -2.62 21.86 -7.17
CA VAL A 589 -3.97 21.59 -6.67
C VAL A 589 -4.71 20.74 -7.70
N VAL A 590 -5.12 19.54 -7.30
CA VAL A 590 -6.03 18.70 -8.09
C VAL A 590 -7.45 19.01 -7.63
N GLY A 591 -8.13 19.86 -8.39
CA GLY A 591 -9.44 20.41 -8.03
C GLY A 591 -10.63 19.58 -8.50
N GLY A 592 -10.43 18.53 -9.30
CA GLY A 592 -11.54 17.76 -9.87
C GLY A 592 -11.07 16.74 -10.90
N LYS A 593 -11.97 16.36 -11.80
CA LYS A 593 -11.77 15.30 -12.80
C LYS A 593 -11.80 15.80 -14.24
N ARG A 594 -11.68 17.11 -14.47
CA ARG A 594 -11.83 17.71 -15.80
C ARG A 594 -10.47 17.93 -16.45
N LEU A 595 -10.21 17.24 -17.57
CA LEU A 595 -8.95 17.27 -18.31
C LEU A 595 -9.03 18.28 -19.45
N GLY A 596 -8.04 19.18 -19.54
CA GLY A 596 -7.72 19.91 -20.76
C GLY A 596 -6.64 19.18 -21.54
N ALA A 597 -6.89 18.83 -22.80
CA ALA A 597 -5.90 18.18 -23.66
C ALA A 597 -5.66 19.05 -24.89
N LEU A 598 -4.39 19.22 -25.31
CA LEU A 598 -4.05 19.93 -26.55
C LEU A 598 -2.74 19.43 -27.17
N SER A 599 -2.61 19.52 -28.49
CA SER A 599 -1.39 19.18 -29.25
C SER A 599 -1.50 19.72 -30.67
N GLY A 600 -0.38 20.00 -31.34
CA GLY A 600 -0.34 20.26 -32.78
C GLY A 600 -0.51 19.02 -33.65
N ALA A 601 -0.57 17.81 -33.07
CA ALA A 601 -0.76 16.55 -33.78
C ALA A 601 -2.10 15.89 -33.41
N GLY A 602 -2.96 15.68 -34.41
CA GLY A 602 -4.27 15.06 -34.21
C GLY A 602 -4.23 13.67 -33.58
N TYR A 603 -3.23 12.81 -33.88
CA TYR A 603 -3.15 11.48 -33.27
C TYR A 603 -2.94 11.55 -31.75
N ASP A 604 -2.11 12.51 -31.29
CA ASP A 604 -1.83 12.72 -29.87
C ASP A 604 -3.11 13.12 -29.13
N THR A 605 -3.93 13.98 -29.75
CA THR A 605 -5.20 14.40 -29.17
C THR A 605 -6.18 13.23 -29.00
N VAL A 606 -6.23 12.29 -29.95
CA VAL A 606 -7.06 11.07 -29.84
C VAL A 606 -6.51 10.15 -28.75
N ALA A 607 -5.20 9.92 -28.73
CA ALA A 607 -4.52 9.10 -27.73
C ALA A 607 -4.73 9.62 -26.29
N MET A 608 -4.72 10.94 -26.10
CA MET A 608 -5.06 11.57 -24.81
C MET A 608 -6.52 11.31 -24.42
N ALA A 609 -7.48 11.42 -25.35
CA ALA A 609 -8.89 11.16 -25.07
C ALA A 609 -9.13 9.70 -24.66
N ASP A 610 -8.59 8.74 -25.41
CA ASP A 610 -8.72 7.30 -25.11
C ASP A 610 -8.05 6.93 -23.77
N SER A 611 -6.99 7.66 -23.41
CA SER A 611 -6.24 7.46 -22.17
C SER A 611 -6.83 8.18 -20.95
N ALA A 612 -7.92 8.92 -21.10
CA ALA A 612 -8.57 9.65 -20.00
C ALA A 612 -9.28 8.71 -19.00
N GLN A 613 -9.37 7.41 -19.30
CA GLN A 613 -9.89 6.38 -18.40
C GLN A 613 -8.82 5.33 -18.06
N VAL A 614 -8.62 5.06 -16.77
CA VAL A 614 -7.75 3.98 -16.29
C VAL A 614 -8.49 3.18 -15.22
N GLY A 615 -8.73 1.90 -15.50
CA GLY A 615 -9.55 1.05 -14.64
C GLY A 615 -10.98 1.59 -14.52
N ASP A 616 -11.44 1.77 -13.28
CA ASP A 616 -12.78 2.27 -12.98
C ASP A 616 -12.80 3.80 -12.72
N PHE A 617 -11.65 4.48 -12.86
CA PHE A 617 -11.56 5.93 -12.73
C PHE A 617 -11.39 6.59 -14.10
N SER A 618 -12.11 7.70 -14.33
CA SER A 618 -11.98 8.51 -15.54
C SER A 618 -11.94 9.99 -15.23
N MET A 619 -11.24 10.73 -16.08
CA MET A 619 -11.32 12.17 -16.20
C MET A 619 -12.19 12.52 -17.41
N SER A 620 -13.11 13.46 -17.25
CA SER A 620 -13.91 13.97 -18.36
C SER A 620 -13.14 15.06 -19.10
N LEU A 621 -13.28 15.14 -20.42
CA LEU A 621 -12.77 16.27 -21.17
C LEU A 621 -13.56 17.52 -20.80
N ALA A 622 -12.86 18.56 -20.34
CA ALA A 622 -13.45 19.82 -19.93
C ALA A 622 -14.19 20.52 -21.07
N ALA A 623 -15.33 21.13 -20.75
CA ALA A 623 -15.95 22.09 -21.65
C ALA A 623 -15.10 23.37 -21.72
N ILE A 624 -15.09 24.02 -22.88
CA ILE A 624 -14.37 25.28 -23.08
C ILE A 624 -15.39 26.43 -23.06
N SER A 625 -15.21 27.36 -22.14
CA SER A 625 -16.09 28.52 -22.01
C SER A 625 -16.00 29.44 -23.24
N PRO A 626 -17.04 30.25 -23.53
CA PRO A 626 -16.99 31.21 -24.63
C PRO A 626 -15.78 32.16 -24.54
N SER A 627 -15.45 32.65 -23.35
CA SER A 627 -14.30 33.53 -23.13
C SER A 627 -12.95 32.87 -23.45
N THR A 628 -12.77 31.60 -23.06
CA THR A 628 -11.54 30.88 -23.37
C THR A 628 -11.47 30.53 -24.85
N ARG A 629 -12.62 30.21 -25.47
CA ARG A 629 -12.73 30.01 -26.92
C ARG A 629 -12.30 31.27 -27.68
N ASP A 630 -12.78 32.45 -27.30
CA ASP A 630 -12.39 33.72 -27.93
C ASP A 630 -10.89 34.00 -27.78
N ARG A 631 -10.31 33.67 -26.61
CA ARG A 631 -8.86 33.76 -26.38
C ARG A 631 -8.09 32.82 -27.31
N PHE A 632 -8.51 31.56 -27.46
CA PHE A 632 -7.90 30.61 -28.40
C PHE A 632 -7.99 31.11 -29.84
N MET A 633 -9.16 31.60 -30.27
CA MET A 633 -9.33 32.15 -31.62
C MET A 633 -8.41 33.34 -31.88
N THR A 634 -8.23 34.22 -30.88
CA THR A 634 -7.29 35.34 -30.97
C THR A 634 -5.85 34.87 -31.15
N ILE A 635 -5.42 33.86 -30.39
CA ILE A 635 -4.08 33.27 -30.49
C ILE A 635 -3.86 32.66 -31.88
N LEU A 636 -4.83 31.87 -32.37
CA LEU A 636 -4.75 31.23 -33.68
C LEU A 636 -4.76 32.23 -34.84
N ALA A 637 -5.59 33.28 -34.76
CA ALA A 637 -5.69 34.31 -35.79
C ALA A 637 -4.37 35.08 -35.95
N ALA A 638 -3.62 35.31 -34.87
CA ALA A 638 -2.31 35.94 -34.91
C ALA A 638 -1.30 35.18 -35.78
N LYS A 639 -1.50 33.87 -35.98
CA LYS A 639 -0.67 33.01 -36.85
C LYS A 639 -1.42 32.48 -38.09
N LYS A 640 -2.62 33.01 -38.38
CA LYS A 640 -3.48 32.60 -39.52
C LYS A 640 -3.90 31.12 -39.48
N LEU A 641 -4.09 30.57 -38.29
CA LEU A 641 -4.53 29.19 -38.06
C LEU A 641 -6.06 29.09 -37.80
N ASP A 642 -6.73 30.21 -37.57
CA ASP A 642 -8.15 30.31 -37.22
C ASP A 642 -9.09 29.80 -38.30
N ALA A 643 -8.69 29.87 -39.57
CA ALA A 643 -9.50 29.40 -40.70
C ALA A 643 -9.55 27.87 -40.84
N ILE A 644 -8.63 27.14 -40.21
CA ILE A 644 -8.46 25.69 -40.39
C ILE A 644 -8.64 24.89 -39.09
N MET A 645 -8.74 25.57 -37.95
CA MET A 645 -8.85 24.93 -36.63
C MET A 645 -10.18 25.22 -35.97
N GLU A 646 -10.76 24.19 -35.36
CA GLU A 646 -11.97 24.30 -34.55
C GLU A 646 -11.59 24.16 -33.07
N VAL A 647 -11.95 25.15 -32.26
CA VAL A 647 -11.72 25.09 -30.81
C VAL A 647 -12.63 24.04 -30.17
N ARG A 648 -12.03 22.98 -29.66
CA ARG A 648 -12.68 21.89 -28.90
C ARG A 648 -11.68 21.27 -27.92
N ASN A 649 -12.13 20.31 -27.12
CA ASN A 649 -11.27 19.54 -26.22
C ASN A 649 -11.44 18.05 -26.53
N PRO A 650 -10.39 17.33 -26.93
CA PRO A 650 -8.99 17.78 -27.08
C PRO A 650 -8.80 18.84 -28.17
N PHE A 651 -7.88 19.77 -27.95
CA PHE A 651 -7.61 20.89 -28.86
C PHE A 651 -6.42 20.57 -29.77
N ASP A 652 -6.71 20.21 -31.03
CA ASP A 652 -5.69 20.21 -32.08
C ASP A 652 -5.36 21.68 -32.40
N ILE A 653 -4.10 22.10 -32.24
CA ILE A 653 -3.64 23.47 -32.52
C ILE A 653 -2.89 23.60 -33.85
N ASN A 654 -2.84 22.54 -34.65
CA ASN A 654 -2.14 22.42 -35.92
C ASN A 654 -0.60 22.28 -35.80
N PRO A 655 0.07 21.51 -36.68
CA PRO A 655 1.54 21.46 -36.72
C PRO A 655 2.21 22.81 -37.03
N GLY A 656 1.46 23.76 -37.60
CA GLY A 656 1.89 25.14 -37.84
C GLY A 656 1.89 26.05 -36.61
N ALA A 657 1.47 25.56 -35.44
CA ALA A 657 1.62 26.28 -34.18
C ALA A 657 3.10 26.39 -33.78
N ASP A 658 3.60 27.61 -33.63
CA ASP A 658 4.96 27.85 -33.12
C ASP A 658 5.03 27.77 -31.59
N ASP A 659 6.23 27.97 -31.02
CA ASP A 659 6.47 27.94 -29.57
C ASP A 659 5.53 28.88 -28.78
N GLU A 660 5.21 30.07 -29.34
CA GLU A 660 4.35 31.07 -28.70
C GLU A 660 2.89 30.61 -28.66
N VAL A 661 2.37 30.04 -29.76
CA VAL A 661 1.01 29.48 -29.78
C VAL A 661 0.88 28.35 -28.75
N HIS A 662 1.85 27.44 -28.70
CA HIS A 662 1.85 26.37 -27.70
C HIS A 662 1.81 26.95 -26.27
N GLN A 663 2.71 27.88 -25.94
CA GLN A 663 2.74 28.52 -24.62
C GLN A 663 1.39 29.16 -24.26
N LEU A 664 0.85 30.02 -25.13
CA LEU A 664 -0.36 30.79 -24.86
C LEU A 664 -1.61 29.90 -24.79
N CYS A 665 -1.68 28.84 -25.61
CA CYS A 665 -2.77 27.86 -25.55
C CYS A 665 -2.70 27.02 -24.28
N ILE A 666 -1.53 26.57 -23.84
CA ILE A 666 -1.35 25.86 -22.56
C ILE A 666 -1.77 26.76 -21.39
N GLU A 667 -1.35 28.02 -21.40
CA GLU A 667 -1.71 28.98 -20.36
C GLU A 667 -3.23 29.25 -20.34
N ALA A 668 -3.85 29.45 -21.49
CA ALA A 668 -5.29 29.66 -21.60
C ALA A 668 -6.10 28.42 -21.15
N MET A 669 -5.66 27.21 -21.54
CA MET A 669 -6.26 25.95 -21.08
C MET A 669 -6.13 25.78 -19.57
N ALA A 670 -4.97 26.09 -18.99
CA ALA A 670 -4.78 26.04 -17.55
C ALA A 670 -5.63 27.10 -16.81
N ALA A 671 -5.87 28.26 -17.42
CA ALA A 671 -6.71 29.32 -16.85
C ALA A 671 -8.22 29.03 -16.93
N GLU A 672 -8.66 28.15 -17.84
CA GLU A 672 -10.07 27.77 -18.00
C GLU A 672 -10.67 27.27 -16.66
N PRO A 673 -11.69 27.93 -16.09
CA PRO A 673 -12.31 27.53 -14.82
C PRO A 673 -12.75 26.06 -14.77
N ASP A 674 -13.17 25.51 -15.92
CA ASP A 674 -13.64 24.14 -16.01
C ASP A 674 -12.56 23.08 -16.27
N VAL A 675 -11.28 23.46 -16.28
CA VAL A 675 -10.14 22.52 -16.38
C VAL A 675 -9.50 22.33 -15.00
N ASP A 676 -9.23 21.09 -14.61
CA ASP A 676 -8.56 20.74 -13.34
C ASP A 676 -7.10 20.30 -13.54
N ALA A 677 -6.74 19.80 -14.72
CA ALA A 677 -5.38 19.44 -15.12
C ALA A 677 -5.20 19.55 -16.64
N VAL A 678 -3.97 19.78 -17.12
CA VAL A 678 -3.64 19.92 -18.54
C VAL A 678 -2.61 18.87 -18.97
N VAL A 679 -2.84 18.25 -20.12
CA VAL A 679 -1.83 17.49 -20.88
C VAL A 679 -1.61 18.15 -22.24
N ALA A 680 -0.35 18.40 -22.60
CA ALA A 680 0.00 19.19 -23.78
C ALA A 680 1.11 18.53 -24.61
N GLY A 681 0.83 18.24 -25.89
CA GLY A 681 1.84 17.94 -26.90
C GLY A 681 2.67 19.17 -27.24
N LEU A 682 3.99 18.99 -27.38
CA LEU A 682 4.94 20.06 -27.71
C LEU A 682 5.55 19.89 -29.11
N ASP A 683 5.10 18.88 -29.86
CA ASP A 683 5.31 18.70 -31.30
C ASP A 683 6.74 18.98 -31.79
N PRO A 684 7.75 18.26 -31.26
CA PRO A 684 9.16 18.60 -31.47
C PRO A 684 9.62 18.48 -32.94
N THR A 685 8.89 17.75 -33.77
CA THR A 685 9.19 17.57 -35.20
C THR A 685 8.67 18.71 -36.07
N SER A 686 7.86 19.62 -35.51
CA SER A 686 7.33 20.76 -36.25
C SER A 686 8.47 21.69 -36.73
N PRO A 687 8.43 22.16 -37.99
CA PRO A 687 9.45 23.05 -38.52
C PRO A 687 9.40 24.46 -37.88
N VAL A 688 8.34 24.78 -37.14
CA VAL A 688 8.13 26.09 -36.49
C VAL A 688 8.33 26.05 -34.97
N VAL A 689 8.76 24.91 -34.42
CA VAL A 689 9.13 24.76 -32.99
C VAL A 689 10.64 24.71 -32.84
N ARG A 690 11.17 25.43 -31.85
CA ARG A 690 12.61 25.46 -31.51
C ARG A 690 12.97 24.28 -30.60
N SER A 691 13.06 23.08 -31.19
CA SER A 691 13.19 21.80 -30.48
C SER A 691 14.58 21.17 -30.47
N LEU A 692 15.53 21.70 -31.26
CA LEU A 692 16.88 21.15 -31.39
C LEU A 692 17.88 21.86 -30.49
N LYS A 693 18.85 21.10 -29.93
CA LYS A 693 20.00 21.66 -29.20
C LYS A 693 20.83 22.61 -30.07
N GLN A 694 21.00 22.25 -31.33
CA GLN A 694 21.68 23.07 -32.32
C GLN A 694 20.89 23.01 -33.61
N SER A 695 20.48 24.17 -34.11
CA SER A 695 19.69 24.30 -35.33
C SER A 695 20.54 24.84 -36.47
N ALA A 696 20.20 24.46 -37.70
CA ALA A 696 20.79 25.05 -38.90
C ALA A 696 20.35 26.51 -39.11
N ARG A 697 19.26 26.94 -38.45
CA ARG A 697 18.77 28.31 -38.43
C ARG A 697 19.36 29.01 -37.20
N PRO A 698 20.26 30.02 -37.35
CA PRO A 698 20.86 30.71 -36.21
C PRO A 698 19.80 31.27 -35.25
N GLY A 699 19.91 30.97 -33.95
CA GLY A 699 18.98 31.43 -32.92
C GLY A 699 17.62 30.70 -32.90
N PHE A 700 17.46 29.63 -33.69
CA PHE A 700 16.25 28.80 -33.75
C PHE A 700 16.47 27.45 -33.07
N ASP A 701 17.00 27.47 -31.85
CA ASP A 701 17.31 26.30 -31.02
C ASP A 701 16.70 26.46 -29.61
N ILE A 702 16.82 25.43 -28.78
CA ILE A 702 16.26 25.39 -27.42
C ILE A 702 16.85 26.45 -26.45
N ASP A 703 17.94 27.11 -26.83
CA ASP A 703 18.57 28.18 -26.04
C ASP A 703 18.01 29.56 -26.39
N SER A 704 17.26 29.67 -27.49
CA SER A 704 16.53 30.89 -27.86
C SER A 704 15.55 31.32 -26.77
N PRO A 705 15.49 32.61 -26.40
CA PRO A 705 14.51 33.13 -25.43
C PRO A 705 13.04 32.89 -25.81
N GLU A 706 12.79 32.68 -27.10
CA GLU A 706 11.47 32.43 -27.68
C GLU A 706 11.11 30.93 -27.74
N SER A 707 12.06 30.03 -27.42
CA SER A 707 11.78 28.60 -27.37
C SER A 707 10.81 28.27 -26.23
N ILE A 708 9.92 27.31 -26.46
CA ILE A 708 9.02 26.78 -25.43
C ILE A 708 9.78 26.22 -24.23
N VAL A 709 11.03 25.79 -24.43
CA VAL A 709 11.94 25.38 -23.35
C VAL A 709 12.19 26.52 -22.36
N GLN A 710 12.21 27.78 -22.81
CA GLN A 710 12.41 28.95 -21.94
C GLN A 710 11.10 29.50 -21.34
N THR A 711 9.97 29.28 -22.01
CA THR A 711 8.71 29.95 -21.65
C THR A 711 7.76 29.05 -20.85
N LEU A 712 7.64 27.76 -21.21
CA LEU A 712 6.74 26.82 -20.53
C LEU A 712 7.03 26.66 -19.02
N PRO A 713 8.29 26.62 -18.53
CA PRO A 713 8.55 26.54 -17.09
C PRO A 713 7.90 27.68 -16.30
N LYS A 714 7.79 28.88 -16.87
CA LYS A 714 7.16 30.04 -16.24
C LYS A 714 5.65 29.84 -16.10
N VAL A 715 5.01 29.29 -17.15
CA VAL A 715 3.58 28.94 -17.14
C VAL A 715 3.30 27.86 -16.09
N VAL A 716 4.14 26.82 -16.05
CA VAL A 716 4.02 25.73 -15.07
C VAL A 716 4.23 26.22 -13.64
N ALA A 717 5.20 27.11 -13.40
CA ALA A 717 5.45 27.70 -12.09
C ALA A 717 4.28 28.61 -11.63
N ALA A 718 3.71 29.41 -12.53
CA ALA A 718 2.59 30.29 -12.23
C ALA A 718 1.25 29.55 -12.04
N SER A 719 1.07 28.41 -12.70
CA SER A 719 -0.15 27.61 -12.60
C SER A 719 -0.27 26.91 -11.25
N ARG A 720 -1.45 26.98 -10.64
CA ARG A 720 -1.83 26.13 -9.50
C ARG A 720 -2.29 24.74 -9.92
N LYS A 721 -2.67 24.55 -11.18
CA LYS A 721 -3.16 23.27 -11.71
C LYS A 721 -1.99 22.43 -12.27
N PRO A 722 -2.08 21.09 -12.22
CA PRO A 722 -1.14 20.22 -12.89
C PRO A 722 -1.08 20.50 -14.39
N ILE A 723 0.14 20.58 -14.94
CA ILE A 723 0.41 20.69 -16.37
C ILE A 723 1.50 19.68 -16.71
N VAL A 724 1.21 18.78 -17.64
CA VAL A 724 2.13 17.76 -18.13
C VAL A 724 2.42 18.00 -19.61
N GLY A 725 3.70 18.01 -19.99
CA GLY A 725 4.13 18.14 -21.38
C GLY A 725 4.47 16.78 -22.00
N VAL A 726 4.27 16.68 -23.31
CA VAL A 726 4.56 15.49 -24.11
C VAL A 726 5.51 15.87 -25.24
N ILE A 727 6.63 15.17 -25.31
CA ILE A 727 7.61 15.26 -26.40
C ILE A 727 7.71 13.87 -27.01
N ASP A 728 6.78 13.55 -27.91
CA ASP A 728 6.76 12.26 -28.62
C ASP A 728 7.73 12.32 -29.81
N GLY A 729 9.01 12.07 -29.51
CA GLY A 729 10.11 12.12 -30.47
C GLY A 729 11.25 11.20 -30.08
N GLY A 730 12.15 10.91 -31.04
CA GLY A 730 13.35 10.09 -30.81
C GLY A 730 14.46 10.84 -30.07
N ALA A 731 15.62 10.18 -29.91
CA ALA A 731 16.75 10.67 -29.10
C ALA A 731 17.30 12.06 -29.51
N LEU A 732 17.01 12.51 -30.73
CA LEU A 732 17.35 13.86 -31.20
C LEU A 732 16.75 14.96 -30.30
N PHE A 733 15.59 14.69 -29.69
CA PHE A 733 14.85 15.64 -28.86
C PHE A 733 15.03 15.38 -27.35
N ASP A 734 15.97 14.54 -26.95
CA ASP A 734 16.29 14.33 -25.54
C ASP A 734 16.82 15.60 -24.87
N PRO A 735 17.68 16.43 -25.51
CA PRO A 735 18.10 17.69 -24.91
C PRO A 735 16.96 18.67 -24.60
N MET A 736 15.90 18.67 -25.41
CA MET A 736 14.70 19.48 -25.17
C MET A 736 13.95 18.97 -23.94
N ALA A 737 13.75 17.65 -23.83
CA ALA A 737 13.11 17.03 -22.68
C ALA A 737 13.92 17.26 -21.41
N ASP A 738 15.21 16.91 -21.41
CA ASP A 738 16.09 17.02 -20.24
C ASP A 738 16.08 18.44 -19.68
N LYS A 739 16.21 19.46 -20.54
CA LYS A 739 16.23 20.87 -20.10
C LYS A 739 14.90 21.32 -19.50
N LEU A 740 13.76 20.90 -20.07
CA LEU A 740 12.45 21.16 -19.49
C LEU A 740 12.27 20.45 -18.14
N MET A 741 12.75 19.21 -18.01
CA MET A 741 12.70 18.43 -16.77
C MET A 741 13.56 19.06 -15.67
N GLU A 742 14.77 19.53 -16.00
CA GLU A 742 15.66 20.27 -15.10
C GLU A 742 15.02 21.56 -14.58
N GLN A 743 14.18 22.20 -15.39
CA GLN A 743 13.45 23.42 -15.03
C GLN A 743 12.11 23.15 -14.33
N GLY A 744 11.83 21.89 -13.97
CA GLY A 744 10.67 21.50 -13.18
C GLY A 744 9.39 21.22 -13.96
N VAL A 745 9.45 21.16 -15.30
CA VAL A 745 8.30 20.74 -16.13
C VAL A 745 8.24 19.22 -16.17
N CYS A 746 7.04 18.65 -15.98
CA CYS A 746 6.85 17.21 -16.05
C CYS A 746 6.70 16.78 -17.52
N ILE A 747 7.73 16.13 -18.08
CA ILE A 747 7.77 15.73 -19.49
C ILE A 747 7.68 14.20 -19.66
N PHE A 748 6.82 13.77 -20.57
CA PHE A 748 6.69 12.39 -21.02
C PHE A 748 7.03 12.25 -22.49
N ARG A 749 7.37 11.02 -22.90
CA ARG A 749 7.70 10.66 -24.29
C ARG A 749 6.56 9.95 -25.02
N SER A 750 5.35 10.01 -24.49
CA SER A 750 4.14 9.40 -25.05
C SER A 750 2.93 10.07 -24.42
N SER A 751 1.97 10.48 -25.26
CA SER A 751 0.72 11.12 -24.84
C SER A 751 -0.18 10.18 -24.06
N GLU A 752 -0.26 8.91 -24.46
CA GLU A 752 -0.99 7.86 -23.73
C GLU A 752 -0.44 7.68 -22.31
N ARG A 753 0.88 7.50 -22.20
CA ARG A 753 1.55 7.29 -20.92
C ARG A 753 1.38 8.49 -19.99
N ALA A 754 1.57 9.70 -20.52
CA ALA A 754 1.40 10.95 -19.78
C ALA A 754 -0.01 11.06 -19.21
N THR A 755 -1.02 10.82 -20.06
CA THR A 755 -2.42 10.96 -19.68
C THR A 755 -2.83 9.90 -18.68
N ARG A 756 -2.48 8.63 -18.89
CA ARG A 756 -2.76 7.55 -17.93
C ARG A 756 -2.13 7.80 -16.56
N ALA A 757 -0.89 8.28 -16.53
CA ALA A 757 -0.21 8.62 -15.28
C ALA A 757 -0.89 9.80 -14.57
N LEU A 758 -1.30 10.84 -15.31
CA LEU A 758 -2.03 11.98 -14.77
C LEU A 758 -3.42 11.59 -14.24
N VAL A 759 -4.12 10.66 -14.89
CA VAL A 759 -5.41 10.10 -14.44
C VAL A 759 -5.24 9.37 -13.10
N ARG A 760 -4.25 8.47 -12.99
CA ARG A 760 -3.95 7.75 -11.74
C ARG A 760 -3.48 8.69 -10.62
N TYR A 761 -2.67 9.69 -10.96
CA TYR A 761 -2.25 10.73 -10.04
C TYR A 761 -3.45 11.52 -9.49
N THR A 762 -4.36 11.95 -10.38
CA THR A 762 -5.57 12.69 -10.04
C THR A 762 -6.50 11.88 -9.14
N GLU A 763 -6.74 10.61 -9.46
CA GLU A 763 -7.53 9.69 -8.64
C GLU A 763 -7.00 9.65 -7.19
N ALA A 764 -5.70 9.45 -7.03
CA ALA A 764 -5.10 9.36 -5.71
C ALA A 764 -5.11 10.69 -4.95
N ARG A 765 -4.87 11.81 -5.63
CA ARG A 765 -4.93 13.15 -5.01
C ARG A 765 -6.35 13.47 -4.50
N LEU A 766 -7.39 13.12 -5.26
CA LEU A 766 -8.79 13.29 -4.84
C LEU A 766 -9.15 12.36 -3.68
N ARG A 767 -8.66 11.11 -3.67
CA ARG A 767 -8.82 10.19 -2.55
C ARG A 767 -8.16 10.75 -1.28
N ALA A 768 -6.92 11.22 -1.39
CA ALA A 768 -6.19 11.81 -0.27
C ALA A 768 -6.87 13.08 0.28
N ALA A 769 -7.44 13.93 -0.59
CA ALA A 769 -8.22 15.09 -0.17
C ALA A 769 -9.45 14.69 0.65
N ARG A 770 -10.17 13.64 0.23
CA ARG A 770 -11.31 13.10 1.01
C ARG A 770 -10.88 12.62 2.39
N LEU A 771 -9.75 11.93 2.50
CA LEU A 771 -9.21 11.48 3.78
C LEU A 771 -8.86 12.65 4.72
N ARG A 772 -8.46 13.80 4.17
CA ARG A 772 -8.21 15.04 4.92
C ARG A 772 -9.48 15.82 5.27
N GLY A 773 -10.65 15.38 4.82
CA GLY A 773 -11.91 16.12 4.96
C GLY A 773 -11.93 17.41 4.14
N GLU A 774 -11.07 17.53 3.12
CA GLU A 774 -11.08 18.68 2.22
C GLU A 774 -12.32 18.59 1.32
N PRO A 775 -13.06 19.70 1.12
CA PRO A 775 -14.20 19.71 0.22
C PRO A 775 -13.72 19.31 -1.17
N ALA A 776 -14.32 18.26 -1.73
CA ALA A 776 -14.07 17.89 -3.11
C ALA A 776 -14.61 19.02 -3.98
N ALA A 777 -13.73 19.87 -4.51
CA ALA A 777 -14.13 20.84 -5.51
C ALA A 777 -14.79 20.04 -6.67
N GLY A 778 -16.07 20.32 -6.92
CA GLY A 778 -16.82 19.75 -8.04
C GLY A 778 -17.28 18.29 -7.99
N ALA A 779 -17.11 17.53 -6.90
CA ALA A 779 -17.55 16.12 -6.88
C ALA A 779 -19.04 15.95 -6.46
N GLN A 780 -19.97 16.33 -7.33
CA GLN A 780 -21.28 15.67 -7.35
C GLN A 780 -21.12 14.35 -8.12
N GLY A 781 -21.09 13.22 -7.39
CA GLY A 781 -21.10 11.88 -7.98
C GLY A 781 -19.85 11.04 -7.68
N LEU A 782 -19.96 10.19 -6.66
CA LEU A 782 -19.16 8.98 -6.46
C LEU A 782 -20.10 7.80 -6.33
#